data_AF-A0AAV8DP59-F1
#
_entry.id   AF-A0AAV8DP59-F1
#
_cell.length_a   1.000
_cell.length_b   1.000
_cell.length_c   1.000
_cell.angle_alpha   90.00
_cell.angle_beta   90.00
_cell.angle_gamma   90.00
#
_symmetry.space_group_name_H-M   'P 1'
#
loop_
_entity.id
_entity.type
_entity.pdbx_description
1 polymer ?
#
loop_
_entity_poly.entity_id
_entity_poly.type
_entity_poly.pdbx_seq_one_letter_code
_entity_poly.pdbx_strand_id
1 'polypeptide(L)'
;MVTPEKMKHLRYLEIRDVNITSLPEAITTLYLLQTLRLVDCWKLVKLPEVMKYMSSLRHLNIQGYRCTLRSMPSGLGQLNYLQREMSFAIQKQSEPALILKLNFKKAFDSVDWNFLLTVLRQRGFPDRFLHWLFALLSTASSSILLNGRCGPSFNHKRGLRQGDPISPFLFNLAVDVLNKMFEAASITVPHNICSKIQPPFFVLQYADDTMLFSTAKGQAVHVLNSVIHSFSLVSGIALNLNKSSLVTFNLSDAHVQAVQATLQVHSSPAPLVYLGLPLTLRRPDRLVFQGLIDKVQDKLAGWKSSLLSRAGRLVLARSVLSTVPVYFMSVFKLPAWVIKALDRIRCNFIWGSSNSTGRAMHLLSLDKVCLPKELGGFGIQDLRLQNISLLLRWWWRLYHHENSLWSILATILFAKLDDSIPPLAWNEAGSFFWRDLMSIRLFFQISTVSVIESGLSSLFWFSNWGASFLFFFNSSDRPSIRRNISLHTAYHERFKFLTAPLTLRQHTSLQEAQRLSFNSQKDQLLWKWTTHGNYTAASAYKYLISAGKTTTPFFFIWKIKVPPSLKLFLLLLANGRLLTQDQLLKRNIFCTPGCVLCTSNECETANHLFFNCDYSGTLWRSLGFQLSGVRSDASLKENFLTVFEPAFGQRRRLVLISTNLWAIWLERNNRTFRQLGRPLGPVQQWIISESTIFMKCY
;
A
#
# COMPACT_ATOMS: atom_id res chain seq x y z
N MET A 1 3.70 19.67 -45.79
CA MET A 1 2.31 19.53 -45.31
C MET A 1 1.86 18.09 -45.50
N VAL A 2 1.71 17.33 -44.41
CA VAL A 2 1.17 15.96 -44.44
C VAL A 2 -0.32 16.06 -44.15
N THR A 3 -1.18 15.57 -45.04
CA THR A 3 -2.62 15.60 -44.84
C THR A 3 -3.05 14.55 -43.78
N PRO A 4 -4.05 14.85 -42.93
CA PRO A 4 -4.51 13.96 -41.84
C PRO A 4 -4.89 12.54 -42.30
N GLU A 5 -5.31 12.39 -43.56
CA GLU A 5 -5.72 11.11 -44.14
C GLU A 5 -4.57 10.09 -44.26
N LYS A 6 -3.32 10.55 -44.40
CA LYS A 6 -2.14 9.69 -44.48
C LYS A 6 -1.62 9.23 -43.11
N MET A 7 -2.20 9.72 -42.01
CA MET A 7 -1.73 9.46 -40.63
C MET A 7 -2.67 8.58 -39.80
N LYS A 8 -3.64 7.88 -40.40
CA LYS A 8 -4.65 7.07 -39.68
C LYS A 8 -4.07 5.97 -38.77
N HIS A 9 -2.84 5.51 -39.02
CA HIS A 9 -2.14 4.49 -38.21
C HIS A 9 -1.19 5.06 -37.16
N LEU A 10 -1.12 6.38 -37.01
CA LEU A 10 -0.24 7.05 -36.08
C LEU A 10 -0.62 6.68 -34.63
N ARG A 11 0.30 6.04 -33.89
CA ARG A 11 0.10 5.63 -32.48
C ARG A 11 0.73 6.60 -31.49
N TYR A 12 1.70 7.40 -31.91
CA TYR A 12 2.41 8.38 -31.09
C TYR A 12 2.48 9.71 -31.85
N LEU A 13 2.09 10.79 -31.20
CA LEU A 13 2.17 12.15 -31.74
C LEU A 13 2.79 13.06 -30.67
N GLU A 14 3.90 13.70 -31.00
CA GLU A 14 4.49 14.75 -30.17
C GLU A 14 4.43 16.08 -30.93
N ILE A 15 3.86 17.10 -30.30
CA ILE A 15 3.77 18.46 -30.82
C ILE A 15 4.59 19.33 -29.87
N ARG A 16 5.65 19.96 -30.37
CA ARG A 16 6.60 20.75 -29.56
C ARG A 16 6.68 22.19 -30.03
N ASP A 17 6.62 23.14 -29.09
CA ASP A 17 6.93 24.56 -29.28
C ASP A 17 6.08 25.27 -30.34
N VAL A 18 4.79 24.89 -30.44
CA VAL A 18 3.88 25.46 -31.43
C VAL A 18 2.96 26.49 -30.78
N ASN A 19 2.86 27.67 -31.41
CA ASN A 19 2.11 28.85 -30.94
C ASN A 19 0.58 28.70 -31.10
N ILE A 20 0.04 27.51 -30.82
CA ILE A 20 -1.37 27.17 -31.07
C ILE A 20 -2.21 27.44 -29.81
N THR A 21 -3.34 28.13 -29.97
CA THR A 21 -4.29 28.41 -28.89
C THR A 21 -5.29 27.28 -28.63
N SER A 22 -5.53 26.42 -29.64
CA SER A 22 -6.34 25.20 -29.57
C SER A 22 -5.81 24.14 -30.53
N LEU A 23 -5.92 22.85 -30.18
CA LEU A 23 -5.58 21.79 -31.13
C LEU A 23 -6.65 21.71 -32.23
N PRO A 24 -6.28 21.47 -33.51
CA PRO A 24 -7.25 21.36 -34.58
C PRO A 24 -8.11 20.10 -34.41
N GLU A 25 -9.40 20.20 -34.75
CA GLU A 25 -10.35 19.07 -34.67
C GLU A 25 -9.90 17.86 -35.50
N ALA A 26 -9.10 18.08 -36.55
CA ALA A 26 -8.53 17.03 -37.39
C ALA A 26 -7.67 16.00 -36.63
N ILE A 27 -7.16 16.29 -35.42
CA ILE A 27 -6.46 15.28 -34.59
C ILE A 27 -7.38 14.11 -34.22
N THR A 28 -8.69 14.34 -34.17
CA THR A 28 -9.68 13.29 -33.86
C THR A 28 -9.81 12.25 -34.96
N THR A 29 -9.35 12.52 -36.19
CA THR A 29 -9.30 11.51 -37.26
C THR A 29 -8.22 10.46 -37.03
N LEU A 30 -7.35 10.65 -36.02
CA LEU A 30 -6.30 9.73 -35.59
C LEU A 30 -6.82 8.73 -34.54
N TYR A 31 -7.83 7.93 -34.88
CA TYR A 31 -8.52 7.03 -33.94
C TYR A 31 -7.63 5.93 -33.33
N LEU A 32 -6.45 5.66 -33.90
CA LEU A 32 -5.45 4.71 -33.37
C LEU A 32 -4.37 5.37 -32.49
N LEU A 33 -4.43 6.69 -32.28
CA LEU A 33 -3.45 7.41 -31.49
C LEU A 33 -3.49 6.96 -30.02
N GLN A 34 -2.37 6.42 -29.53
CA GLN A 34 -2.24 5.89 -28.18
C GLN A 34 -1.56 6.89 -27.23
N THR A 35 -0.62 7.67 -27.74
CA THR A 35 0.12 8.66 -26.96
C THR A 35 0.13 10.00 -27.69
N LEU A 36 -0.36 11.05 -27.02
CA LEU A 36 -0.26 12.43 -27.46
C LEU A 36 0.59 13.21 -26.44
N ARG A 37 1.73 13.75 -26.88
CA ARG A 37 2.59 14.59 -26.07
C ARG A 37 2.60 16.02 -26.60
N LEU A 38 2.22 16.99 -25.78
CA LEU A 38 2.26 18.42 -26.10
C LEU A 38 3.36 19.05 -25.26
N VAL A 39 4.47 19.42 -25.87
CA VAL A 39 5.66 19.94 -25.19
C VAL A 39 5.79 21.44 -25.51
N ASP A 40 5.89 22.30 -24.51
CA ASP A 40 6.09 23.75 -24.66
C ASP A 40 4.99 24.49 -25.47
N CYS A 41 3.74 23.98 -25.48
CA CYS A 41 2.59 24.65 -26.13
C CYS A 41 1.94 25.70 -25.20
N TRP A 42 2.62 26.82 -24.98
CA TRP A 42 2.33 27.82 -23.93
C TRP A 42 1.04 28.64 -24.11
N LYS A 43 0.47 28.71 -25.33
CA LYS A 43 -0.80 29.43 -25.60
C LYS A 43 -2.04 28.53 -25.60
N LEU A 44 -1.88 27.22 -25.39
CA LEU A 44 -2.98 26.27 -25.51
C LEU A 44 -3.97 26.41 -24.34
N VAL A 45 -5.14 27.00 -24.60
CA VAL A 45 -6.17 27.28 -23.58
C VAL A 45 -7.25 26.19 -23.55
N LYS A 46 -7.51 25.53 -24.68
CA LYS A 46 -8.59 24.54 -24.82
C LYS A 46 -8.13 23.32 -25.62
N LEU A 47 -8.41 22.13 -25.08
CA LEU A 47 -8.39 20.87 -25.83
C LEU A 47 -9.75 20.69 -26.52
N PRO A 48 -9.82 20.21 -27.77
CA PRO A 48 -11.08 19.91 -28.43
C PRO A 48 -11.94 18.98 -27.58
N GLU A 49 -13.19 19.35 -27.31
CA GLU A 49 -14.10 18.56 -26.46
C GLU A 49 -14.38 17.17 -27.03
N VAL A 50 -14.19 17.02 -28.34
CA VAL A 50 -14.34 15.78 -29.10
C VAL A 50 -13.19 14.78 -28.82
N MET A 51 -12.07 15.20 -28.21
CA MET A 51 -10.98 14.29 -27.81
C MET A 51 -11.41 13.22 -26.79
N LYS A 52 -12.51 13.45 -26.05
CA LYS A 52 -13.07 12.45 -25.13
C LYS A 52 -13.51 11.15 -25.83
N TYR A 53 -13.69 11.18 -27.15
CA TYR A 53 -14.11 10.02 -27.96
C TYR A 53 -12.93 9.24 -28.57
N MET A 54 -11.67 9.64 -28.31
CA MET A 54 -10.49 8.92 -28.81
C MET A 54 -10.24 7.65 -27.99
N SER A 55 -10.92 6.55 -28.35
CA SER A 55 -10.92 5.29 -27.59
C SER A 55 -9.54 4.62 -27.41
N SER A 56 -8.58 4.94 -28.29
CA SER A 56 -7.23 4.37 -28.25
C SER A 56 -6.23 5.18 -27.43
N LEU A 57 -6.57 6.42 -27.04
CA LEU A 57 -5.63 7.35 -26.37
C LEU A 57 -5.44 6.94 -24.90
N ARG A 58 -4.25 6.38 -24.61
CA ARG A 58 -3.87 5.88 -23.29
C ARG A 58 -3.02 6.87 -22.50
N HIS A 59 -2.27 7.71 -23.20
CA HIS A 59 -1.32 8.64 -22.61
C HIS A 59 -1.46 10.03 -23.21
N LEU A 60 -2.01 10.97 -22.44
CA LEU A 60 -1.99 12.40 -22.75
C LEU A 60 -0.97 13.05 -21.82
N ASN A 61 0.15 13.51 -22.37
CA ASN A 61 1.22 14.16 -21.60
C ASN A 61 1.36 15.60 -22.08
N ILE A 62 1.00 16.55 -21.23
CA ILE A 62 1.11 17.98 -21.51
C ILE A 62 2.25 18.49 -20.64
N GLN A 63 3.36 18.86 -21.27
CA GLN A 63 4.60 19.23 -20.62
C GLN A 63 4.92 20.69 -20.97
N GLY A 64 4.92 21.59 -19.98
CA GLY A 64 5.18 23.01 -20.19
C GLY A 64 4.73 23.85 -18.99
N TYR A 65 5.53 24.85 -18.60
CA TYR A 65 5.47 25.52 -17.30
C TYR A 65 4.30 26.50 -17.06
N ARG A 66 3.34 26.65 -17.99
CA ARG A 66 2.14 27.51 -17.82
C ARG A 66 0.92 27.02 -18.62
N CYS A 67 0.36 25.87 -18.25
CA CYS A 67 -0.87 25.37 -18.88
C CYS A 67 -2.12 25.94 -18.19
N THR A 68 -3.01 26.61 -18.95
CA THR A 68 -4.26 27.26 -18.45
C THR A 68 -5.50 26.37 -18.57
N LEU A 69 -5.33 25.04 -18.55
CA LEU A 69 -6.43 24.08 -18.57
C LEU A 69 -7.21 24.11 -17.26
N ARG A 70 -8.47 24.57 -17.31
CA ARG A 70 -9.32 24.84 -16.13
C ARG A 70 -9.96 23.62 -15.47
N SER A 71 -9.82 22.40 -16.00
CA SER A 71 -10.17 21.15 -15.28
C SER A 71 -9.64 19.88 -15.95
N MET A 72 -9.36 18.85 -15.14
CA MET A 72 -9.16 17.43 -15.52
C MET A 72 -9.61 16.51 -14.35
N PRO A 73 -10.00 15.24 -14.60
CA PRO A 73 -10.72 14.42 -13.62
C PRO A 73 -9.86 13.65 -12.60
N SER A 74 -10.56 13.23 -11.55
CA SER A 74 -10.15 12.73 -10.23
C SER A 74 -9.48 11.35 -10.17
N GLY A 75 -8.46 11.24 -9.31
CA GLY A 75 -7.87 9.98 -8.86
C GLY A 75 -8.59 9.39 -7.64
N LEU A 76 -9.45 8.39 -7.88
CA LEU A 76 -10.14 7.63 -6.83
C LEU A 76 -9.22 6.57 -6.21
N GLY A 77 -8.72 6.90 -5.02
CA GLY A 77 -8.08 5.98 -4.08
C GLY A 77 -7.77 6.59 -2.72
N GLN A 78 -8.42 7.71 -2.36
CA GLN A 78 -7.97 8.61 -1.29
C GLN A 78 -9.09 9.13 -0.38
N LEU A 79 -10.33 8.65 -0.56
CA LEU A 79 -11.52 9.26 0.04
C LEU A 79 -11.46 9.27 1.58
N ASN A 80 -11.06 8.17 2.23
CA ASN A 80 -11.02 8.08 3.70
C ASN A 80 -10.09 9.13 4.36
N TYR A 81 -9.04 9.55 3.65
CA TYR A 81 -8.03 10.47 4.16
C TYR A 81 -8.50 11.91 4.08
N LEU A 82 -9.09 12.26 2.94
CA LEU A 82 -9.71 13.56 2.68
C LEU A 82 -10.81 13.81 3.70
N GLN A 83 -11.63 12.79 3.95
CA GLN A 83 -12.73 12.87 4.89
C GLN A 83 -12.29 13.23 6.30
N ARG A 84 -11.23 12.57 6.80
CA ARG A 84 -10.74 12.81 8.15
C ARG A 84 -10.15 14.21 8.30
N GLU A 85 -9.32 14.64 7.35
CA GLU A 85 -8.75 15.98 7.40
C GLU A 85 -9.82 17.06 7.22
N MET A 86 -10.83 16.83 6.38
CA MET A 86 -12.00 17.71 6.29
C MET A 86 -12.79 17.77 7.59
N SER A 87 -13.02 16.63 8.24
CA SER A 87 -13.71 16.58 9.53
C SER A 87 -12.92 17.38 10.59
N PHE A 88 -11.59 17.24 10.61
CA PHE A 88 -10.71 17.99 11.49
C PHE A 88 -10.72 19.50 11.17
N ALA A 89 -10.72 19.87 9.89
CA ALA A 89 -10.80 21.24 9.42
C ALA A 89 -12.09 21.91 9.91
N ILE A 90 -13.22 21.24 9.68
CA ILE A 90 -14.56 21.69 10.07
C ILE A 90 -14.63 21.91 11.58
N GLN A 91 -14.18 20.92 12.37
CA GLN A 91 -14.23 21.02 13.83
C GLN A 91 -13.44 22.23 14.35
N LYS A 92 -12.28 22.54 13.76
CA LYS A 92 -11.42 23.63 14.23
C LYS A 92 -11.95 25.04 13.96
N GLN A 93 -12.85 25.22 13.00
CA GLN A 93 -13.24 26.56 12.57
C GLN A 93 -14.43 27.15 13.31
N SER A 94 -14.98 26.44 14.31
CA SER A 94 -16.15 26.87 15.10
C SER A 94 -17.41 27.19 14.28
N GLU A 95 -17.38 27.00 12.96
CA GLU A 95 -18.52 27.21 12.06
C GLU A 95 -19.46 25.98 12.09
N PRO A 96 -20.79 26.20 12.03
CA PRO A 96 -21.76 25.11 11.95
C PRO A 96 -21.65 24.32 10.65
N ALA A 97 -21.48 23.01 10.79
CA ALA A 97 -21.28 22.13 9.65
C ALA A 97 -21.83 20.73 9.93
N LEU A 98 -22.01 19.95 8.86
CA LEU A 98 -22.50 18.59 8.92
C LEU A 98 -21.74 17.67 7.95
N ILE A 99 -21.74 16.40 8.31
CA ILE A 99 -21.33 15.28 7.48
C ILE A 99 -22.54 14.36 7.36
N LEU A 100 -22.94 14.10 6.12
CA LEU A 100 -24.02 13.19 5.79
C LEU A 100 -23.45 11.98 5.05
N LYS A 101 -23.49 10.82 5.69
CA LYS A 101 -23.22 9.55 5.02
C LYS A 101 -24.51 9.06 4.40
N LEU A 102 -24.54 8.98 3.08
CA LEU A 102 -25.66 8.50 2.30
C LEU A 102 -25.48 7.02 1.98
N ASN A 103 -26.55 6.24 2.13
CA ASN A 103 -26.62 4.87 1.68
C ASN A 103 -27.81 4.71 0.73
N PHE A 104 -27.61 4.18 -0.47
CA PHE A 104 -28.68 4.00 -1.45
C PHE A 104 -29.43 2.68 -1.24
N LYS A 105 -30.77 2.69 -1.36
CA LYS A 105 -31.59 1.47 -1.32
C LYS A 105 -31.38 0.69 -2.62
N LYS A 106 -30.74 -0.49 -2.51
CA LYS A 106 -30.53 -1.43 -3.62
C LYS A 106 -29.94 -0.71 -4.85
N ALA A 107 -28.79 -0.05 -4.65
CA ALA A 107 -28.27 0.96 -5.58
C ALA A 107 -28.25 0.51 -7.05
N PHE A 108 -27.72 -0.69 -7.32
CA PHE A 108 -27.70 -1.27 -8.67
C PHE A 108 -29.10 -1.63 -9.17
N ASP A 109 -29.95 -2.24 -8.34
CA ASP A 109 -31.27 -2.74 -8.74
C ASP A 109 -32.30 -1.61 -9.00
N SER A 110 -32.01 -0.40 -8.51
CA SER A 110 -32.95 0.73 -8.53
C SER A 110 -32.76 1.71 -9.70
N VAL A 111 -31.66 1.61 -10.45
CA VAL A 111 -31.32 2.57 -11.52
C VAL A 111 -32.39 2.57 -12.61
N ASP A 112 -33.01 3.72 -12.86
CA ASP A 112 -33.94 3.90 -13.97
C ASP A 112 -33.20 3.91 -15.32
N TRP A 113 -33.69 3.11 -16.27
CA TRP A 113 -33.05 2.97 -17.59
C TRP A 113 -33.22 4.20 -18.47
N ASN A 114 -34.35 4.90 -18.41
CA ASN A 114 -34.58 6.10 -19.22
C ASN A 114 -33.65 7.23 -18.75
N PHE A 115 -33.52 7.38 -17.44
CA PHE A 115 -32.52 8.26 -16.83
C PHE A 115 -31.11 7.93 -17.31
N LEU A 116 -30.69 6.66 -17.17
CA LEU A 116 -29.34 6.24 -17.58
C LEU A 116 -29.07 6.53 -19.07
N LEU A 117 -30.01 6.18 -19.95
CA LEU A 117 -29.89 6.45 -21.38
C LEU A 117 -29.80 7.95 -21.69
N THR A 118 -30.57 8.77 -20.97
CA THR A 118 -30.52 10.24 -21.11
C THR A 118 -29.14 10.78 -20.70
N VAL A 119 -28.60 10.31 -19.59
CA VAL A 119 -27.25 10.68 -19.11
C VAL A 119 -26.17 10.29 -20.12
N LEU A 120 -26.25 9.07 -20.67
CA LEU A 120 -25.29 8.60 -21.67
C LEU A 120 -25.39 9.39 -22.97
N ARG A 121 -26.61 9.68 -23.44
CA ARG A 121 -26.83 10.53 -24.62
C ARG A 121 -26.21 11.91 -24.42
N GLN A 122 -26.42 12.55 -23.27
CA GLN A 122 -25.80 13.84 -22.95
C GLN A 122 -24.28 13.79 -22.87
N ARG A 123 -23.70 12.66 -22.47
CA ARG A 123 -22.24 12.46 -22.50
C ARG A 123 -21.70 12.22 -23.92
N GLY A 124 -22.57 12.02 -24.89
CA GLY A 124 -22.26 11.86 -26.31
C GLY A 124 -22.04 10.43 -26.75
N PHE A 125 -22.60 9.45 -26.03
CA PHE A 125 -22.58 8.06 -26.48
C PHE A 125 -23.45 7.90 -27.75
N PRO A 126 -22.97 7.20 -28.80
CA PRO A 126 -23.72 7.04 -30.04
C PRO A 126 -25.04 6.28 -29.85
N ASP A 127 -26.09 6.66 -30.58
CA ASP A 127 -27.42 6.02 -30.45
C ASP A 127 -27.39 4.51 -30.70
N ARG A 128 -26.50 4.03 -31.60
CA ARG A 128 -26.30 2.60 -31.83
C ARG A 128 -25.86 1.88 -30.55
N PHE A 129 -24.94 2.47 -29.79
CA PHE A 129 -24.49 1.90 -28.52
C PHE A 129 -25.61 1.94 -27.47
N LEU A 130 -26.34 3.05 -27.39
CA LEU A 130 -27.49 3.18 -26.48
C LEU A 130 -28.57 2.13 -26.78
N HIS A 131 -28.82 1.85 -28.05
CA HIS A 131 -29.78 0.82 -28.48
C HIS A 131 -29.33 -0.58 -28.05
N TRP A 132 -28.06 -0.93 -28.26
CA TRP A 132 -27.50 -2.21 -27.80
C TRP A 132 -27.58 -2.35 -26.28
N LEU A 133 -27.23 -1.29 -25.55
CA LEU A 133 -27.30 -1.28 -24.09
C LEU A 133 -28.74 -1.46 -23.62
N PHE A 134 -29.70 -0.75 -24.21
CA PHE A 134 -31.10 -0.88 -23.87
C PHE A 134 -31.63 -2.28 -24.18
N ALA A 135 -31.26 -2.87 -25.32
CA ALA A 135 -31.63 -4.25 -25.65
C ALA A 135 -31.09 -5.24 -24.60
N LEU A 136 -29.83 -5.09 -24.17
CA LEU A 136 -29.22 -5.96 -23.14
C LEU A 136 -29.92 -5.85 -21.77
N LEU A 137 -30.34 -4.64 -21.41
CA LEU A 137 -31.04 -4.38 -20.14
C LEU A 137 -32.49 -4.85 -20.20
N SER A 138 -33.24 -4.48 -21.25
CA SER A 138 -34.68 -4.77 -21.38
C SER A 138 -35.01 -6.24 -21.65
N THR A 139 -34.10 -7.00 -22.24
CA THR A 139 -34.25 -8.45 -22.43
C THR A 139 -33.80 -9.27 -21.21
N ALA A 140 -33.31 -8.61 -20.17
CA ALA A 140 -32.87 -9.27 -18.95
C ALA A 140 -34.02 -9.92 -18.19
N SER A 141 -33.78 -11.15 -17.72
CA SER A 141 -34.66 -11.84 -16.79
C SER A 141 -33.86 -12.55 -15.70
N SER A 142 -34.51 -12.87 -14.59
CA SER A 142 -33.90 -13.64 -13.50
C SER A 142 -34.90 -14.61 -12.90
N SER A 143 -34.39 -15.67 -12.31
CA SER A 143 -35.15 -16.66 -11.55
C SER A 143 -34.49 -16.88 -10.20
N ILE A 144 -35.28 -17.25 -9.20
CA ILE A 144 -34.78 -17.55 -7.85
C ILE A 144 -34.46 -19.04 -7.79
N LEU A 145 -33.22 -19.38 -7.44
CA LEU A 145 -32.80 -20.76 -7.20
C LEU A 145 -33.01 -21.09 -5.72
N LEU A 146 -33.99 -21.93 -5.40
CA LEU A 146 -34.28 -22.34 -4.02
C LEU A 146 -34.04 -23.85 -3.88
N ASN A 147 -33.10 -24.24 -3.02
CA ASN A 147 -32.69 -25.64 -2.81
C ASN A 147 -32.30 -26.36 -4.12
N GLY A 148 -31.62 -25.67 -5.03
CA GLY A 148 -31.21 -26.23 -6.33
C GLY A 148 -32.31 -26.32 -7.38
N ARG A 149 -33.55 -25.89 -7.06
CA ARG A 149 -34.66 -25.81 -8.02
C ARG A 149 -34.86 -24.37 -8.49
N CYS A 150 -34.86 -24.20 -9.81
CA CYS A 150 -35.07 -22.91 -10.45
C CYS A 150 -36.57 -22.57 -10.42
N GLY A 151 -36.93 -21.44 -9.81
CA GLY A 151 -38.29 -20.91 -9.84
C GLY A 151 -38.65 -20.26 -11.17
N PRO A 152 -39.87 -19.70 -11.29
CA PRO A 152 -40.30 -18.97 -12.49
C PRO A 152 -39.42 -17.76 -12.76
N SER A 153 -39.18 -17.47 -14.04
CA SER A 153 -38.41 -16.31 -14.48
C SER A 153 -39.27 -15.04 -14.45
N PHE A 154 -38.66 -13.91 -14.08
CA PHE A 154 -39.27 -12.59 -14.14
C PHE A 154 -38.36 -11.62 -14.91
N ASN A 155 -38.97 -10.80 -15.75
CA ASN A 155 -38.25 -9.80 -16.55
C ASN A 155 -37.86 -8.60 -15.69
N HIS A 156 -36.69 -8.05 -15.96
CA HIS A 156 -36.24 -6.81 -15.31
C HIS A 156 -36.97 -5.62 -15.94
N LYS A 157 -37.21 -4.58 -15.13
CA LYS A 157 -37.82 -3.31 -15.58
C LYS A 157 -36.94 -2.10 -15.32
N ARG A 158 -35.93 -2.27 -14.48
CA ARG A 158 -34.94 -1.28 -14.06
C ARG A 158 -33.74 -2.01 -13.46
N GLY A 159 -32.68 -1.25 -13.19
CA GLY A 159 -31.51 -1.72 -12.49
C GLY A 159 -30.42 -2.28 -13.40
N LEU A 160 -29.27 -2.52 -12.79
CA LEU A 160 -28.02 -2.99 -13.41
C LEU A 160 -27.64 -4.33 -12.79
N ARG A 161 -27.10 -5.26 -13.58
CA ARG A 161 -26.81 -6.62 -13.11
C ARG A 161 -25.55 -6.64 -12.27
N GLN A 162 -25.62 -7.20 -11.07
CA GLN A 162 -24.42 -7.45 -10.26
C GLN A 162 -23.60 -8.60 -10.86
N GLY A 163 -22.28 -8.39 -11.00
CA GLY A 163 -21.38 -9.35 -11.65
C GLY A 163 -21.20 -9.14 -13.16
N ASP A 164 -22.01 -8.25 -13.78
CA ASP A 164 -21.80 -7.82 -15.15
C ASP A 164 -20.67 -6.78 -15.24
N PRO A 165 -19.64 -6.98 -16.09
CA PRO A 165 -18.48 -6.08 -16.19
C PRO A 165 -18.82 -4.62 -16.53
N ILE A 166 -19.90 -4.34 -17.28
CA ILE A 166 -20.23 -2.96 -17.67
C ILE A 166 -21.04 -2.20 -16.60
N SER A 167 -21.80 -2.93 -15.80
CA SER A 167 -22.73 -2.38 -14.81
C SER A 167 -22.07 -1.39 -13.80
N PRO A 168 -20.87 -1.64 -13.24
CA PRO A 168 -20.19 -0.67 -12.36
C PRO A 168 -19.88 0.67 -13.04
N PHE A 169 -19.53 0.66 -14.33
CA PHE A 169 -19.24 1.89 -15.06
C PHE A 169 -20.50 2.70 -15.33
N LEU A 170 -21.58 2.02 -15.72
CA LEU A 170 -22.89 2.65 -15.92
C LEU A 170 -23.41 3.27 -14.63
N PHE A 171 -23.25 2.57 -13.50
CA PHE A 171 -23.62 3.08 -12.19
C PHE A 171 -22.83 4.35 -11.83
N ASN A 172 -21.51 4.36 -12.04
CA ASN A 172 -20.70 5.56 -11.79
C ASN A 172 -21.15 6.75 -12.64
N LEU A 173 -21.50 6.54 -13.91
CA LEU A 173 -22.00 7.60 -14.79
C LEU A 173 -23.37 8.14 -14.34
N ALA A 174 -24.23 7.26 -13.84
CA ALA A 174 -25.55 7.60 -13.31
C ALA A 174 -25.44 8.45 -12.04
N VAL A 175 -24.63 8.03 -11.06
CA VAL A 175 -24.54 8.75 -9.79
C VAL A 175 -23.64 10.00 -9.87
N ASP A 176 -22.75 10.10 -10.84
CA ASP A 176 -22.01 11.36 -11.09
C ASP A 176 -22.94 12.57 -11.39
N VAL A 177 -24.17 12.32 -11.82
CA VAL A 177 -25.20 13.38 -11.93
C VAL A 177 -25.49 14.03 -10.57
N LEU A 178 -25.46 13.26 -9.48
CA LEU A 178 -25.65 13.81 -8.13
C LEU A 178 -24.57 14.85 -7.79
N ASN A 179 -23.30 14.58 -8.14
CA ASN A 179 -22.21 15.53 -7.92
C ASN A 179 -22.44 16.82 -8.71
N LYS A 180 -22.84 16.72 -9.98
CA LYS A 180 -23.17 17.88 -10.82
C LYS A 180 -24.36 18.67 -10.29
N MET A 181 -25.37 18.02 -9.73
CA MET A 181 -26.50 18.70 -9.10
C MET A 181 -26.05 19.51 -7.88
N PHE A 182 -25.13 18.99 -7.07
CA PHE A 182 -24.54 19.74 -5.95
C PHE A 182 -23.62 20.89 -6.40
N GLU A 183 -22.85 20.71 -7.47
CA GLU A 183 -22.06 21.78 -8.07
C GLU A 183 -22.95 22.93 -8.55
N ALA A 184 -24.05 22.61 -9.25
CA ALA A 184 -25.02 23.61 -9.70
C ALA A 184 -25.72 24.30 -8.52
N ALA A 185 -26.14 23.53 -7.51
CA ALA A 185 -26.76 24.07 -6.31
C ALA A 185 -25.83 24.97 -5.49
N SER A 186 -24.52 24.76 -5.57
CA SER A 186 -23.51 25.55 -4.85
C SER A 186 -23.55 27.04 -5.21
N ILE A 187 -23.99 27.39 -6.42
CA ILE A 187 -24.11 28.79 -6.87
C ILE A 187 -25.16 29.56 -6.06
N THR A 188 -26.20 28.85 -5.58
CA THR A 188 -27.34 29.44 -4.87
C THR A 188 -27.15 29.55 -3.36
N VAL A 189 -26.08 28.97 -2.82
CA VAL A 189 -25.80 28.93 -1.39
C VAL A 189 -24.65 29.88 -1.05
N PRO A 190 -24.90 30.97 -0.30
CA PRO A 190 -23.88 32.00 -0.02
C PRO A 190 -22.86 31.60 1.05
N HIS A 191 -23.00 30.40 1.62
CA HIS A 191 -22.24 29.96 2.78
C HIS A 191 -21.42 28.73 2.48
N ASN A 192 -20.11 28.89 2.60
CA ASN A 192 -19.15 27.82 2.45
C ASN A 192 -19.20 26.87 3.67
N ILE A 193 -18.63 25.67 3.54
CA ILE A 193 -18.50 24.73 4.67
C ILE A 193 -17.73 25.39 5.82
N CYS A 194 -16.64 26.09 5.50
CA CYS A 194 -15.92 26.95 6.43
C CYS A 194 -15.03 27.95 5.67
N SER A 195 -14.45 28.94 6.37
CA SER A 195 -13.56 29.97 5.78
C SER A 195 -12.45 29.41 4.88
N LYS A 196 -11.95 28.21 5.18
CA LYS A 196 -10.90 27.54 4.41
C LYS A 196 -11.41 26.52 3.36
N ILE A 197 -12.65 26.07 3.46
CA ILE A 197 -13.25 25.11 2.53
C ILE A 197 -14.41 25.84 1.86
N GLN A 198 -14.08 26.47 0.73
CA GLN A 198 -14.96 27.39 0.02
C GLN A 198 -16.15 26.80 -0.71
N PRO A 199 -16.24 25.51 -1.12
CA PRO A 199 -17.52 25.04 -1.66
C PRO A 199 -18.55 24.83 -0.52
N PRO A 200 -19.83 25.17 -0.73
CA PRO A 200 -20.92 24.94 0.25
C PRO A 200 -21.29 23.45 0.38
N PHE A 201 -21.00 22.67 -0.66
CA PHE A 201 -21.18 21.22 -0.70
C PHE A 201 -19.89 20.57 -1.22
N PHE A 202 -19.46 19.52 -0.55
CA PHE A 202 -18.35 18.70 -1.02
C PHE A 202 -18.71 17.23 -0.93
N VAL A 203 -18.64 16.51 -2.06
CA VAL A 203 -19.08 15.14 -2.17
C VAL A 203 -17.88 14.22 -2.38
N LEU A 204 -17.76 13.22 -1.51
CA LEU A 204 -16.80 12.15 -1.62
C LEU A 204 -17.53 10.85 -1.86
N GLN A 205 -17.34 10.29 -3.05
CA GLN A 205 -18.12 9.15 -3.51
C GLN A 205 -17.23 7.98 -3.92
N TYR A 206 -17.54 6.79 -3.40
CA TYR A 206 -16.97 5.53 -3.83
C TYR A 206 -18.08 4.55 -4.19
N ALA A 207 -18.36 4.40 -5.48
CA ALA A 207 -19.52 3.65 -5.93
C ALA A 207 -20.80 4.13 -5.20
N ASP A 208 -21.45 3.26 -4.43
CA ASP A 208 -22.69 3.53 -3.69
C ASP A 208 -22.46 4.18 -2.30
N ASP A 209 -21.24 4.13 -1.77
CA ASP A 209 -20.88 4.82 -0.54
C ASP A 209 -20.60 6.30 -0.85
N THR A 210 -21.56 7.17 -0.51
CA THR A 210 -21.45 8.63 -0.70
C THR A 210 -21.37 9.33 0.64
N MET A 211 -20.38 10.21 0.80
CA MET A 211 -20.25 11.07 1.97
C MET A 211 -20.24 12.53 1.55
N LEU A 212 -21.15 13.30 2.12
CA LEU A 212 -21.37 14.69 1.78
C LEU A 212 -21.02 15.59 2.97
N PHE A 213 -20.28 16.64 2.71
CA PHE A 213 -19.91 17.68 3.66
C PHE A 213 -20.66 18.95 3.28
N SER A 214 -21.26 19.62 4.26
CA SER A 214 -21.97 20.87 4.03
C SER A 214 -21.94 21.77 5.26
N THR A 215 -22.18 23.07 5.06
CA THR A 215 -22.56 23.97 6.16
C THR A 215 -23.92 23.55 6.72
N ALA A 216 -24.08 23.64 8.05
CA ALA A 216 -25.33 23.28 8.71
C ALA A 216 -26.31 24.45 8.86
N LYS A 217 -26.12 25.52 8.08
CA LYS A 217 -27.04 26.67 8.04
C LYS A 217 -28.32 26.31 7.29
N GLY A 218 -29.47 26.80 7.77
CA GLY A 218 -30.81 26.37 7.32
C GLY A 218 -31.00 26.33 5.80
N GLN A 219 -30.63 27.41 5.07
CA GLN A 219 -30.76 27.45 3.61
C GLN A 219 -29.99 26.30 2.92
N ALA A 220 -28.75 26.03 3.34
CA ALA A 220 -27.94 24.96 2.76
C ALA A 220 -28.54 23.58 3.02
N VAL A 221 -29.10 23.35 4.22
CA VAL A 221 -29.74 22.08 4.59
C VAL A 221 -31.01 21.83 3.76
N HIS A 222 -31.81 22.86 3.49
CA HIS A 222 -32.98 22.73 2.61
C HIS A 222 -32.60 22.46 1.15
N VAL A 223 -31.59 23.16 0.63
CA VAL A 223 -31.06 22.90 -0.72
C VAL A 223 -30.52 21.48 -0.82
N LEU A 224 -29.77 21.02 0.20
CA LEU A 224 -29.24 19.67 0.28
C LEU A 224 -30.36 18.63 0.19
N ASN A 225 -31.42 18.77 0.98
CA ASN A 225 -32.56 17.85 0.95
C ASN A 225 -33.26 17.84 -0.42
N SER A 226 -33.43 19.02 -1.00
CA SER A 226 -34.09 19.20 -2.31
C SER A 226 -33.31 18.54 -3.44
N VAL A 227 -31.98 18.66 -3.46
CA VAL A 227 -31.11 18.02 -4.45
C VAL A 227 -31.18 16.51 -4.35
N ILE A 228 -31.09 15.98 -3.12
CA ILE A 228 -31.18 14.55 -2.86
C ILE A 228 -32.54 13.99 -3.32
N HIS A 229 -33.64 14.66 -2.97
CA HIS A 229 -34.97 14.23 -3.34
C HIS A 229 -35.17 14.27 -4.85
N SER A 230 -34.76 15.36 -5.51
CA SER A 230 -34.83 15.51 -6.96
C SER A 230 -34.02 14.40 -7.67
N PHE A 231 -32.81 14.11 -7.20
CA PHE A 231 -31.99 13.02 -7.74
C PHE A 231 -32.68 11.66 -7.59
N SER A 232 -33.26 11.39 -6.42
CA SER A 232 -33.99 10.14 -6.17
C SER A 232 -35.18 9.97 -7.10
N LEU A 233 -35.92 11.05 -7.37
CA LEU A 233 -37.09 11.02 -8.25
C LEU A 233 -36.69 10.71 -9.70
N VAL A 234 -35.66 11.38 -10.22
CA VAL A 234 -35.27 11.22 -11.63
C VAL A 234 -34.46 9.95 -11.90
N SER A 235 -33.60 9.53 -10.96
CA SER A 235 -32.70 8.38 -11.16
C SER A 235 -33.32 7.04 -10.77
N GLY A 236 -34.41 7.05 -10.00
CA GLY A 236 -34.95 5.88 -9.32
C GLY A 236 -34.12 5.42 -8.10
N ILE A 237 -32.97 6.04 -7.84
CA ILE A 237 -32.05 5.64 -6.76
C ILE A 237 -32.44 6.35 -5.46
N ALA A 238 -33.29 5.69 -4.67
CA ALA A 238 -33.74 6.20 -3.38
C ALA A 238 -32.71 6.03 -2.26
N LEU A 239 -32.73 6.92 -1.27
CA LEU A 239 -31.93 6.78 -0.06
C LEU A 239 -32.50 5.75 0.92
N ASN A 240 -31.59 5.10 1.63
CA ASN A 240 -31.86 4.27 2.77
C ASN A 240 -31.67 5.09 4.06
N LEU A 241 -32.71 5.80 4.47
CA LEU A 241 -32.68 6.66 5.66
C LEU A 241 -32.22 5.93 6.93
N ASN A 242 -32.54 4.64 7.06
CA ASN A 242 -32.12 3.82 8.22
C ASN A 242 -30.62 3.47 8.22
N LYS A 243 -29.98 3.46 7.05
CA LYS A 243 -28.53 3.18 6.91
C LYS A 243 -27.71 4.44 6.68
N SER A 244 -28.36 5.53 6.26
CA SER A 244 -27.77 6.86 6.22
C SER A 244 -27.57 7.37 7.64
N SER A 245 -26.55 8.20 7.83
CA SER A 245 -26.20 8.72 9.16
C SER A 245 -25.70 10.14 9.08
N LEU A 246 -26.11 10.95 10.04
CA LEU A 246 -25.75 12.36 10.17
C LEU A 246 -24.76 12.57 11.32
N VAL A 247 -23.73 13.37 11.09
CA VAL A 247 -22.85 13.91 12.15
C VAL A 247 -22.81 15.42 12.00
N THR A 248 -23.05 16.14 13.09
CA THR A 248 -23.07 17.61 13.14
C THR A 248 -21.93 18.15 13.97
N PHE A 249 -21.44 19.34 13.62
CA PHE A 249 -20.36 20.04 14.31
C PHE A 249 -20.81 21.45 14.68
N ASN A 250 -20.41 21.91 15.87
CA ASN A 250 -20.62 23.28 16.33
C ASN A 250 -22.08 23.74 16.25
N LEU A 251 -23.01 22.86 16.61
CA LEU A 251 -24.47 23.10 16.65
C LEU A 251 -25.00 22.79 18.06
N SER A 252 -26.01 23.55 18.49
CA SER A 252 -26.77 23.22 19.71
C SER A 252 -27.78 22.10 19.43
N ASP A 253 -28.21 21.38 20.47
CA ASP A 253 -29.11 20.23 20.35
C ASP A 253 -30.43 20.58 19.63
N ALA A 254 -30.98 21.77 19.86
CA ALA A 254 -32.17 22.27 19.16
C ALA A 254 -31.97 22.37 17.64
N HIS A 255 -30.81 22.87 17.20
CA HIS A 255 -30.49 22.96 15.77
C HIS A 255 -30.17 21.59 15.17
N VAL A 256 -29.56 20.68 15.94
CA VAL A 256 -29.36 19.29 15.50
C VAL A 256 -30.71 18.64 15.19
N GLN A 257 -31.71 18.80 16.07
CA GLN A 257 -33.07 18.30 15.84
C GLN A 257 -33.72 18.91 14.59
N ALA A 258 -33.54 20.21 14.35
CA ALA A 258 -34.06 20.86 13.13
C ALA A 258 -33.43 20.30 11.84
N VAL A 259 -32.12 20.04 11.84
CA VAL A 259 -31.42 19.40 10.72
C VAL A 259 -31.92 17.97 10.53
N GLN A 260 -32.10 17.20 11.61
CA GLN A 260 -32.63 15.84 11.56
C GLN A 260 -34.06 15.80 11.01
N ALA A 261 -34.91 16.73 11.42
CA ALA A 261 -36.29 16.83 10.93
C ALA A 261 -36.33 17.14 9.43
N THR A 262 -35.42 18.01 8.96
CA THR A 262 -35.34 18.40 7.55
C THR A 262 -34.81 17.25 6.66
N LEU A 263 -33.76 16.56 7.11
CA LEU A 263 -33.10 15.50 6.32
C LEU A 263 -33.73 14.12 6.50
N GLN A 264 -34.55 13.93 7.55
CA GLN A 264 -35.12 12.64 7.95
C GLN A 264 -34.06 11.55 8.18
N VAL A 265 -32.87 11.94 8.66
CA VAL A 265 -31.75 11.03 8.95
C VAL A 265 -31.38 11.10 10.42
N HIS A 266 -31.19 9.94 11.04
CA HIS A 266 -30.78 9.84 12.44
C HIS A 266 -29.35 10.35 12.64
N SER A 267 -29.14 11.04 13.76
CA SER A 267 -27.81 11.45 14.20
C SER A 267 -27.09 10.23 14.76
N SER A 268 -25.84 10.04 14.35
CA SER A 268 -24.98 8.99 14.88
C SER A 268 -23.85 9.65 15.69
N PRO A 269 -23.53 9.13 16.88
CA PRO A 269 -22.29 9.54 17.55
C PRO A 269 -21.08 9.16 16.68
N ALA A 270 -20.05 10.00 16.69
CA ALA A 270 -18.77 9.67 16.08
C ALA A 270 -18.09 8.52 16.86
N PRO A 271 -17.37 7.58 16.20
CA PRO A 271 -16.93 7.64 14.81
C PRO A 271 -17.81 6.90 13.78
N LEU A 272 -17.99 7.52 12.61
CA LEU A 272 -18.60 6.88 11.44
C LEU A 272 -17.64 5.87 10.81
N VAL A 273 -18.11 4.69 10.42
CA VAL A 273 -17.31 3.76 9.61
C VAL A 273 -17.55 4.04 8.12
N TYR A 274 -16.49 4.29 7.36
CA TYR A 274 -16.53 4.51 5.92
C TYR A 274 -15.44 3.69 5.21
N LEU A 275 -15.84 2.97 4.15
CA LEU A 275 -15.01 1.98 3.43
C LEU A 275 -14.25 1.02 4.37
N GLY A 276 -14.83 0.66 5.50
CA GLY A 276 -14.24 -0.27 6.46
C GLY A 276 -13.20 0.33 7.43
N LEU A 277 -13.00 1.66 7.42
CA LEU A 277 -12.20 2.38 8.42
C LEU A 277 -13.07 3.33 9.25
N PRO A 278 -12.72 3.56 10.53
CA PRO A 278 -13.42 4.54 11.33
C PRO A 278 -12.92 5.96 11.03
N LEU A 279 -13.87 6.85 10.84
CA LEU A 279 -13.70 8.29 10.74
C LEU A 279 -13.72 8.87 12.16
N THR A 280 -12.55 8.82 12.79
CA THR A 280 -12.33 9.43 14.10
C THR A 280 -11.60 10.76 13.94
N LEU A 281 -12.05 11.79 14.66
CA LEU A 281 -11.30 13.04 14.84
C LEU A 281 -10.13 12.87 15.82
N ARG A 282 -10.31 11.96 16.77
CA ARG A 282 -9.31 11.57 17.76
C ARG A 282 -8.56 10.33 17.27
N ARG A 283 -7.43 10.04 17.92
CA ARG A 283 -6.71 8.78 17.68
C ARG A 283 -7.68 7.61 17.91
N PRO A 284 -7.74 6.61 17.01
CA PRO A 284 -8.63 5.48 17.21
C PRO A 284 -8.34 4.79 18.54
N ASP A 285 -9.42 4.34 19.19
CA ASP A 285 -9.35 3.68 20.47
C ASP A 285 -8.84 2.24 20.35
N ARG A 286 -8.75 1.55 21.49
CA ARG A 286 -8.32 0.15 21.53
C ARG A 286 -9.31 -0.78 20.81
N LEU A 287 -10.62 -0.48 20.84
CA LEU A 287 -11.67 -1.30 20.24
C LEU A 287 -11.57 -1.34 18.72
N VAL A 288 -11.29 -0.19 18.08
CA VAL A 288 -11.04 -0.12 16.63
C VAL A 288 -9.91 -1.07 16.21
N PHE A 289 -8.78 -1.01 16.91
CA PHE A 289 -7.63 -1.84 16.58
C PHE A 289 -7.84 -3.30 16.99
N GLN A 290 -8.65 -3.56 18.01
CA GLN A 290 -9.07 -4.92 18.37
C GLN A 290 -9.84 -5.56 17.22
N GLY A 291 -10.79 -4.85 16.60
CA GLY A 291 -11.49 -5.36 15.41
C GLY A 291 -10.57 -5.68 14.22
N LEU A 292 -9.43 -5.01 14.08
CA LEU A 292 -8.39 -5.41 13.10
C LEU A 292 -7.69 -6.71 13.50
N ILE A 293 -7.36 -6.85 14.77
CA ILE A 293 -6.72 -8.06 15.32
C ILE A 293 -7.65 -9.26 15.16
N ASP A 294 -8.93 -9.09 15.50
CA ASP A 294 -9.97 -10.11 15.39
C ASP A 294 -10.13 -10.54 13.93
N LYS A 295 -10.20 -9.60 12.97
CA LYS A 295 -10.22 -9.92 11.53
C LYS A 295 -9.05 -10.79 11.07
N VAL A 296 -7.86 -10.60 11.65
CA VAL A 296 -6.67 -11.42 11.32
C VAL A 296 -6.77 -12.78 12.00
N GLN A 297 -7.28 -12.83 13.23
CA GLN A 297 -7.50 -14.06 13.99
C GLN A 297 -8.60 -14.94 13.36
N ASP A 298 -9.69 -14.35 12.87
CA ASP A 298 -10.81 -15.05 12.22
C ASP A 298 -10.36 -15.77 10.95
N LYS A 299 -9.33 -15.27 10.25
CA LYS A 299 -8.73 -15.99 9.10
C LYS A 299 -8.12 -17.32 9.52
N LEU A 300 -7.67 -17.46 10.78
CA LEU A 300 -7.13 -18.71 11.30
C LEU A 300 -8.22 -19.74 11.58
N ALA A 301 -9.45 -19.32 11.93
CA ALA A 301 -10.55 -20.24 12.25
C ALA A 301 -10.91 -21.15 11.07
N GLY A 302 -10.79 -20.64 9.84
CA GLY A 302 -10.97 -21.42 8.61
C GLY A 302 -9.80 -22.34 8.25
N TRP A 303 -8.65 -22.24 8.95
CA TRP A 303 -7.45 -23.00 8.64
C TRP A 303 -7.18 -24.06 9.70
N LYS A 304 -7.42 -25.33 9.35
CA LYS A 304 -6.95 -26.47 10.15
C LYS A 304 -5.43 -26.51 10.08
N SER A 305 -4.76 -25.87 11.02
CA SER A 305 -3.30 -25.76 11.03
C SER A 305 -2.60 -27.14 11.08
N SER A 306 -3.24 -28.18 11.63
CA SER A 306 -2.80 -29.59 11.57
C SER A 306 -2.60 -30.12 10.16
N LEU A 307 -3.39 -29.66 9.18
CA LEU A 307 -3.33 -30.12 7.81
C LEU A 307 -2.27 -29.39 6.98
N LEU A 308 -1.64 -28.35 7.55
CA LEU A 308 -0.69 -27.50 6.85
C LEU A 308 0.72 -27.72 7.36
N SER A 309 1.64 -28.00 6.44
CA SER A 309 3.08 -27.98 6.72
C SER A 309 3.52 -26.58 7.17
N ARG A 310 4.61 -26.48 7.94
CA ARG A 310 5.17 -25.19 8.37
C ARG A 310 5.46 -24.26 7.19
N ALA A 311 5.89 -24.81 6.05
CA ALA A 311 6.10 -24.03 4.83
C ALA A 311 4.78 -23.51 4.23
N GLY A 312 3.70 -24.30 4.24
CA GLY A 312 2.36 -23.85 3.83
C GLY A 312 1.83 -22.73 4.73
N ARG A 313 2.01 -22.86 6.06
CA ARG A 313 1.64 -21.81 7.01
C ARG A 313 2.44 -20.52 6.81
N LEU A 314 3.73 -20.65 6.52
CA LEU A 314 4.59 -19.49 6.18
C LEU A 314 4.06 -18.75 4.94
N VAL A 315 3.61 -19.47 3.92
CA VAL A 315 3.02 -18.88 2.71
C VAL A 315 1.74 -18.11 3.06
N LEU A 316 0.80 -18.71 3.80
CA LEU A 316 -0.45 -18.06 4.20
C LEU A 316 -0.22 -16.86 5.13
N ALA A 317 0.74 -16.94 6.05
CA ALA A 317 1.12 -15.83 6.91
C ALA A 317 1.61 -14.62 6.08
N ARG A 318 2.34 -14.88 5.00
CA ARG A 318 2.83 -13.85 4.08
C ARG A 318 1.73 -13.32 3.14
N SER A 319 0.94 -14.18 2.51
CA SER A 319 -0.01 -13.78 1.47
C SER A 319 -1.34 -13.26 2.01
N VAL A 320 -1.75 -13.71 3.20
CA VAL A 320 -3.05 -13.37 3.80
C VAL A 320 -2.87 -12.57 5.10
N LEU A 321 -2.19 -13.13 6.11
CA LEU A 321 -2.15 -12.46 7.43
C LEU A 321 -1.39 -11.13 7.40
N SER A 322 -0.39 -11.00 6.52
CA SER A 322 0.37 -9.76 6.36
C SER A 322 -0.32 -8.75 5.44
N THR A 323 -1.30 -9.17 4.62
CA THR A 323 -2.01 -8.29 3.68
C THR A 323 -3.27 -7.68 4.28
N VAL A 324 -3.97 -8.40 5.18
CA VAL A 324 -5.17 -7.89 5.86
C VAL A 324 -4.93 -6.52 6.55
N PRO A 325 -3.84 -6.29 7.29
CA PRO A 325 -3.59 -5.00 7.94
C PRO A 325 -3.17 -3.88 6.99
N VAL A 326 -2.80 -4.18 5.73
CA VAL A 326 -2.23 -3.17 4.80
C VAL A 326 -3.15 -1.99 4.59
N TYR A 327 -4.46 -2.24 4.52
CA TYR A 327 -5.44 -1.18 4.37
C TYR A 327 -5.44 -0.21 5.57
N PHE A 328 -5.42 -0.73 6.80
CA PHE A 328 -5.28 0.09 8.02
C PHE A 328 -3.90 0.78 8.08
N MET A 329 -2.82 0.06 7.77
CA MET A 329 -1.44 0.59 7.77
C MET A 329 -1.20 1.67 6.72
N SER A 330 -2.03 1.75 5.68
CA SER A 330 -1.95 2.85 4.72
C SER A 330 -2.43 4.19 5.29
N VAL A 331 -3.18 4.14 6.40
CA VAL A 331 -3.93 5.28 6.98
C VAL A 331 -3.48 5.62 8.39
N PHE A 332 -3.18 4.61 9.19
CA PHE A 332 -2.87 4.74 10.59
C PHE A 332 -1.45 4.29 10.84
N LYS A 333 -0.70 5.07 11.62
CA LYS A 333 0.50 4.55 12.26
C LYS A 333 0.06 3.64 13.40
N LEU A 334 0.19 2.34 13.19
CA LEU A 334 -0.26 1.33 14.14
C LEU A 334 0.52 1.48 15.47
N PRO A 335 -0.19 1.49 16.62
CA PRO A 335 0.48 1.44 17.91
C PRO A 335 1.35 0.17 18.04
N ALA A 336 2.44 0.28 18.80
CA ALA A 336 3.37 -0.84 19.00
C ALA A 336 2.69 -2.09 19.58
N TRP A 337 1.67 -1.93 20.43
CA TRP A 337 0.92 -3.04 21.00
C TRP A 337 0.10 -3.80 19.93
N VAL A 338 -0.45 -3.11 18.93
CA VAL A 338 -1.20 -3.71 17.81
C VAL A 338 -0.26 -4.53 16.95
N ILE A 339 0.90 -3.96 16.59
CA ILE A 339 1.93 -4.66 15.83
C ILE A 339 2.37 -5.92 16.58
N LYS A 340 2.69 -5.81 17.88
CA LYS A 340 3.05 -6.96 18.71
C LYS A 340 1.96 -8.02 18.79
N ALA A 341 0.68 -7.64 18.83
CA ALA A 341 -0.44 -8.57 18.84
C ALA A 341 -0.57 -9.32 17.50
N LEU A 342 -0.51 -8.60 16.38
CA LEU A 342 -0.52 -9.19 15.04
C LEU A 342 0.69 -10.10 14.81
N ASP A 343 1.88 -9.68 15.23
CA ASP A 343 3.11 -10.47 15.18
C ASP A 343 2.98 -11.76 15.97
N ARG A 344 2.37 -11.70 17.16
CA ARG A 344 2.12 -12.88 18.00
C ARG A 344 1.21 -13.87 17.28
N ILE A 345 0.12 -13.39 16.67
CA ILE A 345 -0.80 -14.24 15.88
C ILE A 345 -0.04 -14.90 14.72
N ARG A 346 0.73 -14.13 13.95
CA ARG A 346 1.52 -14.66 12.81
C ARG A 346 2.55 -15.69 13.27
N CYS A 347 3.32 -15.40 14.32
CA CYS A 347 4.32 -16.33 14.87
C CYS A 347 3.68 -17.59 15.44
N ASN A 348 2.59 -17.48 16.19
CA ASN A 348 1.87 -18.63 16.74
C ASN A 348 1.29 -19.51 15.63
N PHE A 349 0.80 -18.91 14.53
CA PHE A 349 0.34 -19.69 13.39
C PHE A 349 1.49 -20.44 12.70
N ILE A 350 2.63 -19.78 12.47
CA ILE A 350 3.80 -20.38 11.81
C ILE A 350 4.41 -21.51 12.66
N TRP A 351 4.60 -21.26 13.95
CA TRP A 351 5.38 -22.14 14.84
C TRP A 351 4.54 -23.03 15.75
N GLY A 352 3.30 -22.66 16.05
CA GLY A 352 2.44 -23.38 16.98
C GLY A 352 1.95 -24.71 16.44
N SER A 353 1.27 -25.48 17.28
CA SER A 353 0.57 -26.70 16.87
C SER A 353 -0.94 -26.53 17.12
N SER A 354 -1.79 -27.14 16.30
CA SER A 354 -3.25 -27.09 16.47
C SER A 354 -3.74 -27.74 17.77
N ASN A 355 -2.95 -28.65 18.35
CA ASN A 355 -3.40 -29.55 19.41
C ASN A 355 -2.71 -29.28 20.77
N SER A 356 -1.87 -28.26 20.89
CA SER A 356 -1.16 -27.96 22.14
C SER A 356 -1.77 -26.76 22.86
N THR A 357 -2.26 -26.98 24.08
CA THR A 357 -2.59 -25.93 25.06
C THR A 357 -1.35 -25.15 25.55
N GLY A 358 -0.14 -25.65 25.24
CA GLY A 358 1.13 -25.02 25.56
C GLY A 358 1.54 -23.88 24.61
N ARG A 359 2.44 -23.02 25.11
CA ARG A 359 3.00 -21.88 24.35
C ARG A 359 3.74 -22.36 23.10
N ALA A 360 3.41 -21.78 21.93
CA ALA A 360 4.08 -22.11 20.67
C ALA A 360 5.60 -21.89 20.75
N MET A 361 6.39 -22.89 20.38
CA MET A 361 7.85 -22.81 20.41
C MET A 361 8.38 -22.07 19.18
N HIS A 362 8.67 -20.78 19.33
CA HIS A 362 9.22 -19.97 18.25
C HIS A 362 10.69 -20.33 18.01
N LEU A 363 10.98 -20.95 16.85
CA LEU A 363 12.33 -21.44 16.54
C LEU A 363 13.31 -20.34 16.12
N LEU A 364 12.79 -19.26 15.53
CA LEU A 364 13.55 -18.11 15.05
C LEU A 364 12.90 -16.81 15.53
N SER A 365 13.73 -15.79 15.76
CA SER A 365 13.24 -14.45 16.08
C SER A 365 12.51 -13.84 14.89
N LEU A 366 11.53 -12.99 15.18
CA LEU A 366 10.76 -12.30 14.15
C LEU A 366 11.65 -11.45 13.23
N ASP A 367 12.71 -10.83 13.76
CA ASP A 367 13.64 -10.05 12.96
C ASP A 367 14.30 -10.89 11.85
N LYS A 368 14.70 -12.13 12.16
CA LYS A 368 15.27 -13.07 11.18
C LYS A 368 14.22 -13.60 10.21
N VAL A 369 13.01 -13.82 10.70
CA VAL A 369 11.86 -14.26 9.89
C VAL A 369 11.47 -13.19 8.86
N CYS A 370 11.50 -11.91 9.26
CA CYS A 370 11.16 -10.76 8.44
C CYS A 370 12.27 -10.33 7.47
N LEU A 371 13.49 -10.86 7.62
CA LEU A 371 14.56 -10.60 6.65
C LEU A 371 14.13 -11.06 5.25
N PRO A 372 14.44 -10.28 4.21
CA PRO A 372 14.25 -10.70 2.82
C PRO A 372 14.97 -12.02 2.53
N LYS A 373 14.50 -12.74 1.53
CA LYS A 373 15.11 -14.01 1.11
C LYS A 373 16.55 -13.80 0.62
N GLU A 374 16.80 -12.64 0.01
CA GLU A 374 18.11 -12.19 -0.46
C GLU A 374 19.11 -11.99 0.70
N LEU A 375 18.61 -11.70 1.90
CA LEU A 375 19.40 -11.61 3.13
C LEU A 375 19.34 -12.90 3.96
N GLY A 376 18.76 -13.98 3.42
CA GLY A 376 18.63 -15.30 4.06
C GLY A 376 17.53 -15.42 5.12
N GLY A 377 16.54 -14.52 5.13
CA GLY A 377 15.34 -14.67 5.94
C GLY A 377 14.18 -15.37 5.22
N PHE A 378 13.01 -15.43 5.85
CA PHE A 378 11.81 -16.05 5.29
C PHE A 378 10.97 -15.11 4.41
N GLY A 379 11.29 -13.80 4.42
CA GLY A 379 10.60 -12.80 3.62
C GLY A 379 9.15 -12.56 4.06
N ILE A 380 8.86 -12.70 5.35
CA ILE A 380 7.64 -12.15 5.94
C ILE A 380 7.79 -10.64 6.07
N GLN A 381 6.69 -9.90 5.95
CA GLN A 381 6.74 -8.45 6.09
C GLN A 381 6.84 -8.03 7.56
N ASP A 382 7.82 -7.20 7.87
CA ASP A 382 7.88 -6.42 9.10
C ASP A 382 6.76 -5.36 9.05
N LEU A 383 5.72 -5.51 9.87
CA LEU A 383 4.55 -4.64 9.83
C LEU A 383 4.89 -3.20 10.22
N ARG A 384 5.88 -2.99 11.10
CA ARG A 384 6.30 -1.64 11.49
C ARG A 384 6.92 -0.92 10.30
N LEU A 385 7.87 -1.57 9.62
CA LEU A 385 8.55 -0.98 8.46
C LEU A 385 7.59 -0.86 7.27
N GLN A 386 6.69 -1.81 7.08
CA GLN A 386 5.65 -1.75 6.05
C GLN A 386 4.69 -0.59 6.28
N ASN A 387 4.26 -0.36 7.53
CA ASN A 387 3.40 0.75 7.89
C ASN A 387 4.08 2.10 7.62
N ILE A 388 5.34 2.28 8.03
CA ILE A 388 6.13 3.48 7.71
C ILE A 388 6.22 3.64 6.19
N SER A 389 6.57 2.57 5.49
CA SER A 389 6.72 2.58 4.04
C SER A 389 5.46 3.06 3.36
N LEU A 390 4.28 2.53 3.72
CA LEU A 390 2.99 2.95 3.16
C LEU A 390 2.65 4.41 3.47
N LEU A 391 2.95 4.89 4.69
CA LEU A 391 2.68 6.27 5.09
C LEU A 391 3.56 7.30 4.38
N LEU A 392 4.80 6.95 3.98
CA LEU A 392 5.67 7.84 3.20
C LEU A 392 5.05 8.25 1.85
N ARG A 393 4.08 7.48 1.33
CA ARG A 393 3.34 7.84 0.12
C ARG A 393 2.63 9.18 0.23
N TRP A 394 2.17 9.55 1.44
CA TRP A 394 1.47 10.80 1.67
C TRP A 394 2.38 12.01 1.51
N TRP A 395 3.62 11.92 1.98
CA TRP A 395 4.64 12.92 1.74
C TRP A 395 4.96 13.06 0.25
N TRP A 396 5.16 11.94 -0.46
CA TRP A 396 5.40 11.97 -1.91
C TRP A 396 4.28 12.67 -2.68
N ARG A 397 3.03 12.44 -2.29
CA ARG A 397 1.85 13.05 -2.94
C ARG A 397 1.79 14.55 -2.77
N LEU A 398 2.28 15.11 -1.65
CA LEU A 398 2.30 16.56 -1.44
C LEU A 398 3.18 17.28 -2.47
N TYR A 399 4.26 16.64 -2.93
CA TYR A 399 5.21 17.25 -3.87
C TYR A 399 4.87 17.00 -5.35
N HIS A 400 4.30 15.83 -5.69
CA HIS A 400 4.11 15.43 -7.09
C HIS A 400 2.65 15.48 -7.59
N HIS A 401 1.70 15.71 -6.69
CA HIS A 401 0.28 15.76 -7.04
C HIS A 401 -0.36 17.01 -6.46
N GLU A 402 0.16 18.19 -6.81
CA GLU A 402 -0.24 19.49 -6.25
C GLU A 402 -1.75 19.76 -6.41
N ASN A 403 -2.37 19.22 -7.46
CA ASN A 403 -3.80 19.34 -7.75
C ASN A 403 -4.64 18.21 -7.13
N SER A 404 -4.06 17.32 -6.32
CA SER A 404 -4.85 16.32 -5.61
C SER A 404 -5.65 16.96 -4.48
N LEU A 405 -6.81 16.40 -4.17
CA LEU A 405 -7.60 16.86 -3.01
C LEU A 405 -6.79 16.79 -1.71
N TRP A 406 -5.84 15.84 -1.61
CA TRP A 406 -4.98 15.68 -0.43
C TRP A 406 -4.00 16.84 -0.29
N SER A 407 -3.30 17.20 -1.37
CA SER A 407 -2.36 18.33 -1.34
C SER A 407 -3.09 19.63 -1.07
N ILE A 408 -4.22 19.87 -1.73
CA ILE A 408 -5.03 21.08 -1.51
C ILE A 408 -5.45 21.19 -0.04
N LEU A 409 -6.06 20.13 0.52
CA LEU A 409 -6.47 20.14 1.93
C LEU A 409 -5.29 20.27 2.89
N ALA A 410 -4.19 19.56 2.64
CA ALA A 410 -3.02 19.62 3.50
C ALA A 410 -2.37 21.01 3.47
N THR A 411 -2.30 21.66 2.31
CA THR A 411 -1.84 23.06 2.19
C THR A 411 -2.75 23.98 2.99
N ILE A 412 -4.05 23.91 2.75
CA ILE A 412 -5.06 24.71 3.48
C ILE A 412 -4.94 24.54 5.00
N LEU A 413 -4.68 23.33 5.48
CA LEU A 413 -4.68 23.02 6.91
C LEU A 413 -3.34 23.27 7.60
N PHE A 414 -2.23 23.03 6.92
CA PHE A 414 -0.90 22.92 7.54
C PHE A 414 0.13 23.92 6.99
N ALA A 415 -0.06 24.42 5.76
CA ALA A 415 0.66 25.60 5.31
C ALA A 415 0.16 26.78 6.16
N LYS A 416 1.09 27.57 6.73
CA LYS A 416 0.71 28.83 7.37
C LYS A 416 0.22 29.82 6.29
N LEU A 417 -0.08 31.06 6.67
CA LEU A 417 -0.54 32.19 5.81
C LEU A 417 0.33 32.50 4.56
N ASP A 418 1.34 31.68 4.27
CA ASP A 418 2.24 31.81 3.14
C ASP A 418 2.37 30.46 2.41
N ASP A 419 1.66 30.33 1.29
CA ASP A 419 1.66 29.16 0.42
C ASP A 419 3.01 28.92 -0.28
N SER A 420 3.96 29.86 -0.17
CA SER A 420 5.30 29.71 -0.73
C SER A 420 6.20 28.76 0.07
N ILE A 421 5.80 28.39 1.29
CA ILE A 421 6.60 27.51 2.17
C ILE A 421 6.40 26.03 1.76
N PRO A 422 7.48 25.30 1.42
CA PRO A 422 7.40 23.89 1.04
C PRO A 422 6.89 22.96 2.16
N PRO A 423 6.23 21.83 1.82
CA PRO A 423 5.59 20.92 2.79
C PRO A 423 6.46 20.46 3.97
N LEU A 424 7.76 20.25 3.75
CA LEU A 424 8.69 19.80 4.80
C LEU A 424 8.88 20.80 5.95
N ALA A 425 8.61 22.10 5.74
CA ALA A 425 8.69 23.16 6.75
C ALA A 425 7.34 23.51 7.40
N TRP A 426 6.27 22.80 7.05
CA TRP A 426 4.97 23.03 7.68
C TRP A 426 4.97 22.66 9.17
N ASN A 427 4.03 23.24 9.91
CA ASN A 427 3.93 23.08 11.37
C ASN A 427 3.65 21.61 11.75
N GLU A 428 4.18 21.18 12.90
CA GLU A 428 3.92 19.85 13.47
C GLU A 428 2.54 19.75 14.14
N ALA A 429 1.94 20.89 14.51
CA ALA A 429 0.59 20.93 15.05
C ALA A 429 -0.46 20.62 13.97
N GLY A 430 -1.31 19.62 14.23
CA GLY A 430 -2.34 19.20 13.28
C GLY A 430 -3.17 18.03 13.80
N SER A 431 -3.86 17.34 12.90
CA SER A 431 -4.57 16.10 13.21
C SER A 431 -3.59 15.04 13.76
N PHE A 432 -4.10 14.01 14.44
CA PHE A 432 -3.23 12.91 14.89
C PHE A 432 -2.53 12.23 13.72
N PHE A 433 -3.18 12.17 12.55
CA PHE A 433 -2.59 11.64 11.33
C PHE A 433 -1.43 12.49 10.82
N TRP A 434 -1.61 13.82 10.81
CA TRP A 434 -0.51 14.73 10.46
C TRP A 434 0.68 14.57 11.40
N ARG A 435 0.43 14.44 12.71
CA ARG A 435 1.48 14.14 13.70
C ARG A 435 2.16 12.80 13.43
N ASP A 436 1.41 11.77 13.04
CA ASP A 436 1.97 10.49 12.63
C ASP A 436 2.84 10.61 11.36
N LEU A 437 2.44 11.41 10.37
CA LEU A 437 3.26 11.71 9.17
C LEU A 437 4.51 12.52 9.52
N MET A 438 4.40 13.49 10.42
CA MET A 438 5.53 14.27 10.92
C MET A 438 6.55 13.40 11.65
N SER A 439 6.08 12.41 12.41
CA SER A 439 6.96 11.46 13.11
C SER A 439 7.82 10.60 12.17
N ILE A 440 7.52 10.56 10.87
CA ILE A 440 8.30 9.85 9.84
C ILE A 440 8.94 10.80 8.82
N ARG A 441 8.85 12.12 9.02
CA ARG A 441 9.37 13.16 8.11
C ARG A 441 10.84 12.96 7.79
N LEU A 442 11.66 12.64 8.79
CA LEU A 442 13.10 12.42 8.62
C LEU A 442 13.38 11.28 7.64
N PHE A 443 12.63 10.16 7.73
CA PHE A 443 12.79 9.07 6.77
C PHE A 443 12.48 9.48 5.33
N PHE A 444 11.48 10.35 5.14
CA PHE A 444 11.17 10.90 3.83
C PHE A 444 12.33 11.76 3.31
N GLN A 445 12.81 12.71 4.11
CA GLN A 445 13.92 13.61 3.77
C GLN A 445 15.18 12.85 3.35
N ILE A 446 15.56 11.83 4.12
CA ILE A 446 16.74 11.00 3.84
C ILE A 446 16.55 10.16 2.56
N SER A 447 15.30 9.81 2.22
CA SER A 447 14.97 8.99 1.07
C SER A 447 14.79 9.78 -0.24
N THR A 448 14.80 11.11 -0.17
CA THR A 448 14.60 11.99 -1.32
C THR A 448 15.86 12.81 -1.65
N VAL A 449 15.98 13.26 -2.90
CA VAL A 449 16.99 14.24 -3.36
C VAL A 449 16.26 15.35 -4.09
N SER A 450 16.61 16.60 -3.82
CA SER A 450 16.14 17.74 -4.60
C SER A 450 17.16 18.05 -5.70
N VAL A 451 16.73 17.97 -6.94
CA VAL A 451 17.43 18.53 -8.09
C VAL A 451 17.12 20.03 -8.10
N ILE A 452 18.16 20.83 -7.89
CA ILE A 452 18.04 22.27 -7.71
C ILE A 452 18.04 22.95 -9.06
N GLU A 453 16.97 23.70 -9.32
CA GLU A 453 16.77 24.51 -10.51
C GLU A 453 16.64 25.97 -10.02
N SER A 454 15.45 26.46 -9.71
CA SER A 454 15.25 27.78 -9.07
C SER A 454 15.82 27.92 -7.65
N GLY A 455 15.87 26.83 -6.89
CA GLY A 455 16.22 26.81 -5.46
C GLY A 455 15.15 27.42 -4.55
N LEU A 456 13.98 27.81 -5.08
CA LEU A 456 12.90 28.45 -4.31
C LEU A 456 12.05 27.42 -3.56
N SER A 457 11.77 26.27 -4.18
CA SER A 457 10.98 25.18 -3.61
C SER A 457 11.78 24.23 -2.72
N SER A 458 13.11 24.33 -2.73
CA SER A 458 14.01 23.55 -1.91
C SER A 458 14.50 24.36 -0.71
N LEU A 459 14.32 23.80 0.48
CA LEU A 459 14.71 24.43 1.74
C LEU A 459 16.14 24.08 2.11
N PHE A 460 16.91 25.07 2.55
CA PHE A 460 18.32 24.89 2.92
C PHE A 460 18.51 23.79 3.97
N TRP A 461 17.67 23.80 5.02
CA TRP A 461 17.76 22.88 6.17
C TRP A 461 17.05 21.54 5.99
N PHE A 462 15.99 21.50 5.16
CA PHE A 462 15.07 20.37 5.14
C PHE A 462 15.11 19.57 3.83
N SER A 463 15.57 20.18 2.74
CA SER A 463 15.65 19.53 1.43
C SER A 463 17.01 18.92 1.22
N ASN A 464 17.05 17.74 0.61
CA ASN A 464 18.30 17.07 0.35
C ASN A 464 18.88 17.47 -1.00
N TRP A 465 19.58 18.60 -1.06
CA TRP A 465 20.22 19.13 -2.27
C TRP A 465 21.66 18.60 -2.48
N GLY A 466 21.99 17.45 -1.90
CA GLY A 466 23.33 16.83 -1.96
C GLY A 466 24.07 16.94 -0.63
N ALA A 467 24.56 18.14 -0.32
CA ALA A 467 25.45 18.39 0.82
C ALA A 467 24.72 18.64 2.16
N SER A 468 23.42 18.95 2.08
CA SER A 468 22.53 19.25 3.20
C SER A 468 22.50 18.23 4.35
N PHE A 469 22.74 16.92 4.09
CA PHE A 469 22.63 15.84 5.10
C PHE A 469 23.45 16.13 6.38
N LEU A 470 24.55 16.87 6.22
CA LEU A 470 25.50 17.23 7.27
C LEU A 470 25.04 18.41 8.15
N PHE A 471 23.96 19.10 7.76
CA PHE A 471 23.36 20.21 8.51
C PHE A 471 22.09 19.80 9.27
N PHE A 472 21.44 18.68 8.93
CA PHE A 472 20.17 18.23 9.53
C PHE A 472 20.27 18.04 11.06
N PHE A 473 21.37 17.44 11.54
CA PHE A 473 21.49 17.01 12.94
C PHE A 473 21.87 18.13 13.93
N ASN A 474 22.33 19.29 13.47
CA ASN A 474 22.74 20.42 14.34
C ASN A 474 21.65 21.50 14.53
N SER A 475 20.50 21.38 13.87
CA SER A 475 19.45 22.42 13.86
C SER A 475 18.42 22.30 15.00
N SER A 476 18.40 21.17 15.71
CA SER A 476 17.41 20.85 16.74
C SER A 476 17.54 21.71 18.00
N ASP A 477 18.76 22.13 18.37
CA ASP A 477 19.05 22.76 19.68
C ASP A 477 19.22 24.28 19.64
N ARG A 478 18.93 24.95 18.52
CA ARG A 478 19.14 26.42 18.40
C ARG A 478 17.86 27.18 18.04
N PRO A 479 17.26 27.91 18.99
CA PRO A 479 16.03 28.69 18.79
C PRO A 479 16.16 29.82 17.75
N SER A 480 17.38 30.31 17.51
CA SER A 480 17.66 31.52 16.71
C SER A 480 17.84 31.28 15.20
N ILE A 481 17.70 30.04 14.72
CA ILE A 481 17.94 29.70 13.31
C ILE A 481 16.68 29.96 12.48
N ARG A 482 16.81 30.71 11.38
CA ARG A 482 15.78 30.88 10.35
C ARG A 482 15.59 29.55 9.60
N ARG A 483 14.74 28.66 10.17
CA ARG A 483 14.52 27.27 9.69
C ARG A 483 13.82 27.21 8.33
N ASN A 484 13.02 28.22 8.00
CA ASN A 484 12.22 28.26 6.77
C ASN A 484 12.87 29.18 5.73
N ILE A 485 14.14 28.95 5.41
CA ILE A 485 14.87 29.66 4.35
C ILE A 485 15.03 28.76 3.13
N SER A 486 14.67 29.27 1.95
CA SER A 486 14.90 28.56 0.68
C SER A 486 16.39 28.56 0.34
N LEU A 487 16.83 27.60 -0.46
CA LEU A 487 18.23 27.51 -0.88
C LEU A 487 18.64 28.74 -1.70
N HIS A 488 17.74 29.23 -2.55
CA HIS A 488 17.92 30.45 -3.33
C HIS A 488 18.14 31.67 -2.42
N THR A 489 17.25 31.90 -1.44
CA THR A 489 17.38 33.02 -0.51
C THR A 489 18.63 32.90 0.36
N ALA A 490 18.95 31.70 0.85
CA ALA A 490 20.15 31.43 1.61
C ALA A 490 21.44 31.76 0.83
N TYR A 491 21.47 31.42 -0.46
CA TYR A 491 22.59 31.70 -1.35
C TYR A 491 22.75 33.21 -1.60
N HIS A 492 21.66 33.91 -1.92
CA HIS A 492 21.69 35.37 -2.15
C HIS A 492 22.04 36.15 -0.88
N GLU A 493 21.63 35.67 0.31
CA GLU A 493 22.06 36.19 1.61
C GLU A 493 23.51 35.77 1.98
N ARG A 494 24.23 35.07 1.10
CA ARG A 494 25.60 34.55 1.31
C ARG A 494 25.75 33.74 2.60
N PHE A 495 24.70 33.00 2.97
CA PHE A 495 24.64 32.17 4.17
C PHE A 495 24.97 32.90 5.48
N LYS A 496 24.76 34.22 5.56
CA LYS A 496 25.07 35.06 6.73
C LYS A 496 24.39 34.61 8.03
N PHE A 497 23.30 33.84 7.93
CA PHE A 497 22.59 33.26 9.08
C PHE A 497 23.37 32.13 9.79
N LEU A 498 24.45 31.61 9.20
CA LEU A 498 25.34 30.62 9.83
C LEU A 498 26.33 31.31 10.76
N THR A 499 25.89 31.65 11.97
CA THR A 499 26.66 32.43 12.95
C THR A 499 27.58 31.59 13.84
N ALA A 500 27.57 30.26 13.70
CA ALA A 500 28.32 29.35 14.56
C ALA A 500 29.43 28.60 13.80
N PRO A 501 30.52 28.20 14.49
CA PRO A 501 31.59 27.43 13.87
C PRO A 501 31.05 26.13 13.28
N LEU A 502 31.30 25.96 11.97
CA LEU A 502 30.90 24.79 11.21
C LEU A 502 31.96 23.70 11.37
N THR A 503 31.52 22.44 11.36
CA THR A 503 32.45 21.31 11.26
C THR A 503 33.13 21.28 9.88
N LEU A 504 34.28 20.62 9.74
CA LEU A 504 34.97 20.46 8.45
C LEU A 504 34.04 19.95 7.34
N ARG A 505 33.21 18.95 7.67
CA ARG A 505 32.21 18.39 6.73
C ARG A 505 31.16 19.42 6.30
N GLN A 506 30.69 20.27 7.22
CA GLN A 506 29.76 21.36 6.91
C GLN A 506 30.40 22.45 6.05
N HIS A 507 31.69 22.75 6.26
CA HIS A 507 32.43 23.67 5.40
C HIS A 507 32.52 23.17 3.95
N THR A 508 32.87 21.89 3.74
CA THR A 508 32.89 21.29 2.39
C THR A 508 31.50 21.38 1.73
N SER A 509 30.44 21.07 2.48
CA SER A 509 29.08 21.16 1.97
C SER A 509 28.63 22.59 1.64
N LEU A 510 29.10 23.59 2.38
CA LEU A 510 28.83 25.00 2.09
C LEU A 510 29.57 25.46 0.82
N GLN A 511 30.81 25.00 0.61
CA GLN A 511 31.54 25.27 -0.63
C GLN A 511 30.85 24.66 -1.85
N GLU A 512 30.27 23.46 -1.71
CA GLU A 512 29.43 22.86 -2.76
C GLU A 512 28.16 23.69 -3.01
N ALA A 513 27.51 24.19 -1.96
CA ALA A 513 26.34 25.06 -2.09
C ALA A 513 26.65 26.38 -2.81
N GLN A 514 27.85 26.94 -2.61
CA GLN A 514 28.31 28.16 -3.28
C GLN A 514 28.57 27.97 -4.78
N ARG A 515 28.64 26.73 -5.27
CA ARG A 515 28.82 26.43 -6.70
C ARG A 515 27.50 26.21 -7.44
N LEU A 516 26.36 26.28 -6.74
CA LEU A 516 25.05 26.13 -7.35
C LEU A 516 24.73 27.32 -8.26
N SER A 517 24.15 27.03 -9.42
CA SER A 517 23.52 28.02 -10.29
C SER A 517 22.01 27.86 -10.24
N PHE A 518 21.28 28.98 -10.30
CA PHE A 518 19.82 28.96 -10.27
C PHE A 518 19.25 29.41 -11.61
N ASN A 519 18.14 28.79 -12.02
CA ASN A 519 17.39 29.16 -13.21
C ASN A 519 15.90 29.41 -12.88
N SER A 520 15.05 29.55 -13.91
CA SER A 520 13.63 29.82 -13.74
C SER A 520 12.76 28.56 -13.60
N GLN A 521 13.32 27.36 -13.71
CA GLN A 521 12.58 26.11 -13.61
C GLN A 521 12.34 25.71 -12.15
N LYS A 522 11.25 24.98 -11.90
CA LYS A 522 10.91 24.51 -10.56
C LYS A 522 11.82 23.35 -10.14
N ASP A 523 12.21 23.32 -8.87
CA ASP A 523 13.04 22.22 -8.37
C ASP A 523 12.27 20.89 -8.44
N GLN A 524 13.00 19.80 -8.65
CA GLN A 524 12.42 18.47 -8.74
C GLN A 524 12.82 17.62 -7.54
N LEU A 525 11.83 16.98 -6.90
CA LEU A 525 12.08 16.01 -5.85
C LEU A 525 12.16 14.60 -6.47
N LEU A 526 13.25 13.89 -6.21
CA LEU A 526 13.47 12.53 -6.70
C LEU A 526 13.54 11.54 -5.54
N TRP A 527 12.98 10.35 -5.76
CA TRP A 527 13.08 9.22 -4.85
C TRP A 527 14.37 8.43 -5.09
N LYS A 528 15.26 8.36 -4.09
CA LYS A 528 16.58 7.73 -4.22
C LYS A 528 16.55 6.25 -4.59
N TRP A 529 15.52 5.54 -4.14
CA TRP A 529 15.54 4.07 -4.12
C TRP A 529 14.94 3.43 -5.38
N THR A 530 14.80 4.21 -6.45
CA THR A 530 14.30 3.75 -7.76
C THR A 530 15.07 4.43 -8.88
N THR A 531 15.31 3.71 -9.97
CA THR A 531 16.01 4.23 -11.16
C THR A 531 15.28 5.40 -11.82
N HIS A 532 13.96 5.37 -11.84
CA HIS A 532 13.12 6.43 -12.44
C HIS A 532 12.83 7.59 -11.48
N GLY A 533 13.41 7.60 -10.27
CA GLY A 533 13.17 8.67 -9.30
C GLY A 533 11.76 8.73 -8.71
N ASN A 534 10.91 7.73 -8.93
CA ASN A 534 9.52 7.72 -8.44
C ASN A 534 9.33 6.84 -7.20
N TYR A 535 8.65 7.39 -6.20
CA TYR A 535 8.35 6.65 -4.97
C TYR A 535 7.50 5.40 -5.22
N THR A 536 7.88 4.30 -4.56
CA THR A 536 7.01 3.14 -4.36
C THR A 536 7.12 2.66 -2.91
N ALA A 537 6.01 2.18 -2.33
CA ALA A 537 6.03 1.61 -0.99
C ALA A 537 6.95 0.37 -0.91
N ALA A 538 7.09 -0.37 -2.03
CA ALA A 538 7.98 -1.53 -2.13
C ALA A 538 9.46 -1.12 -2.06
N SER A 539 9.89 -0.07 -2.77
CA SER A 539 11.28 0.41 -2.72
C SER A 539 11.61 1.02 -1.36
N ALA A 540 10.67 1.77 -0.76
CA ALA A 540 10.79 2.26 0.62
C ALA A 540 11.01 1.11 1.61
N TYR A 541 10.15 0.07 1.54
CA TYR A 541 10.25 -1.09 2.42
C TYR A 541 11.58 -1.83 2.24
N LYS A 542 11.98 -2.06 0.98
CA LYS A 542 13.22 -2.76 0.66
C LYS A 542 14.44 -2.04 1.25
N TYR A 543 14.49 -0.71 1.15
CA TYR A 543 15.56 0.07 1.76
C TYR A 543 15.53 -0.03 3.29
N LEU A 544 14.38 0.21 3.92
CA LEU A 544 14.24 0.20 5.38
C LEU A 544 14.59 -1.16 6.01
N ILE A 545 14.23 -2.27 5.36
CA ILE A 545 14.54 -3.61 5.88
C ILE A 545 16.01 -4.00 5.69
N SER A 546 16.68 -3.48 4.65
CA SER A 546 18.10 -3.74 4.37
C SER A 546 19.06 -2.78 5.06
N ALA A 547 18.59 -1.61 5.48
CA ALA A 547 19.43 -0.58 6.10
C ALA A 547 20.17 -1.14 7.32
N GLY A 548 21.51 -1.05 7.30
CA GLY A 548 22.37 -1.53 8.38
C GLY A 548 22.46 -3.05 8.51
N LYS A 549 22.00 -3.84 7.53
CA LYS A 549 22.04 -5.30 7.58
C LYS A 549 23.02 -5.88 6.57
N THR A 550 23.83 -6.83 7.02
CA THR A 550 24.72 -7.62 6.16
C THR A 550 23.99 -8.84 5.60
N THR A 551 24.34 -9.23 4.38
CA THR A 551 23.87 -10.49 3.77
C THR A 551 24.33 -11.66 4.62
N THR A 552 23.37 -12.50 5.05
CA THR A 552 23.75 -13.80 5.61
C THR A 552 24.26 -14.69 4.47
N PRO A 553 25.23 -15.59 4.71
CA PRO A 553 25.75 -16.47 3.65
C PRO A 553 24.75 -17.54 3.23
N PHE A 554 23.53 -17.56 3.77
CA PHE A 554 22.52 -18.61 3.55
C PHE A 554 21.49 -18.27 2.48
N PHE A 555 21.60 -17.11 1.82
CA PHE A 555 20.65 -16.69 0.78
C PHE A 555 20.58 -17.67 -0.40
N PHE A 556 21.65 -18.41 -0.69
CA PHE A 556 21.70 -19.39 -1.77
C PHE A 556 20.68 -20.52 -1.59
N ILE A 557 20.27 -20.84 -0.35
CA ILE A 557 19.29 -21.89 -0.04
C ILE A 557 17.98 -21.65 -0.81
N TRP A 558 17.59 -20.38 -0.98
CA TRP A 558 16.38 -20.04 -1.74
C TRP A 558 16.48 -20.36 -3.23
N LYS A 559 17.69 -20.40 -3.79
CA LYS A 559 17.97 -20.70 -5.20
C LYS A 559 18.00 -22.21 -5.50
N ILE A 560 18.17 -23.07 -4.48
CA ILE A 560 18.21 -24.52 -4.65
C ILE A 560 16.84 -25.03 -5.15
N LYS A 561 16.83 -25.97 -6.09
CA LYS A 561 15.62 -26.58 -6.67
C LYS A 561 15.09 -27.72 -5.81
N VAL A 562 14.54 -27.36 -4.66
CA VAL A 562 13.99 -28.28 -3.66
C VAL A 562 12.66 -27.76 -3.10
N PRO A 563 11.80 -28.62 -2.53
CA PRO A 563 10.52 -28.20 -1.97
C PRO A 563 10.66 -27.11 -0.88
N PRO A 564 9.66 -26.24 -0.70
CA PRO A 564 9.67 -25.19 0.32
C PRO A 564 9.92 -25.69 1.75
N SER A 565 9.38 -26.87 2.10
CA SER A 565 9.62 -27.52 3.39
C SER A 565 11.09 -27.82 3.63
N LEU A 566 11.82 -28.25 2.59
CA LEU A 566 13.25 -28.53 2.64
C LEU A 566 14.06 -27.24 2.82
N LYS A 567 13.69 -26.17 2.11
CA LYS A 567 14.35 -24.85 2.26
C LYS A 567 14.20 -24.29 3.67
N LEU A 568 13.00 -24.43 4.24
CA LEU A 568 12.73 -24.02 5.61
C LEU A 568 13.58 -24.82 6.60
N PHE A 569 13.70 -26.13 6.40
CA PHE A 569 14.58 -26.99 7.18
C PHE A 569 16.05 -26.55 7.10
N LEU A 570 16.58 -26.34 5.89
CA LEU A 570 17.97 -25.94 5.71
C LEU A 570 18.29 -24.59 6.37
N LEU A 571 17.35 -23.64 6.32
CA LEU A 571 17.51 -22.35 7.00
C LEU A 571 17.48 -22.48 8.53
N LEU A 572 16.65 -23.37 9.07
CA LEU A 572 16.66 -23.68 10.50
C LEU A 572 17.97 -24.37 10.91
N LEU A 573 18.46 -25.30 10.10
CA LEU A 573 19.75 -25.97 10.30
C LEU A 573 20.90 -24.96 10.29
N ALA A 574 21.01 -24.15 9.24
CA ALA A 574 22.06 -23.14 9.08
C ALA A 574 22.09 -22.10 10.23
N ASN A 575 20.94 -21.84 10.86
CA ASN A 575 20.83 -20.96 12.03
C ASN A 575 20.97 -21.69 13.38
N GLY A 576 21.18 -23.01 13.40
CA GLY A 576 21.27 -23.82 14.62
C GLY A 576 19.98 -23.86 15.42
N ARG A 577 18.82 -23.86 14.73
CA ARG A 577 17.48 -23.77 15.34
C ARG A 577 16.62 -25.02 15.14
N LEU A 578 17.20 -26.12 14.69
CA LEU A 578 16.55 -27.42 14.73
C LEU A 578 16.39 -27.89 16.19
N LEU A 579 15.42 -28.77 16.43
CA LEU A 579 15.12 -29.31 17.76
C LEU A 579 15.93 -30.59 18.03
N THR A 580 17.26 -30.43 17.95
CA THR A 580 18.22 -31.42 18.47
C THR A 580 18.15 -31.46 20.00
N GLN A 581 18.62 -32.53 20.62
CA GLN A 581 18.57 -32.66 22.08
C GLN A 581 19.26 -31.50 22.80
N ASP A 582 20.43 -31.05 22.33
CA ASP A 582 21.12 -29.88 22.92
C ASP A 582 20.24 -28.62 22.92
N GLN A 583 19.45 -28.43 21.85
CA GLN A 583 18.54 -27.31 21.68
C GLN A 583 17.26 -27.46 22.53
N LEU A 584 16.82 -28.68 22.81
CA LEU A 584 15.70 -28.97 23.70
C LEU A 584 16.11 -28.76 25.18
N LEU A 585 17.30 -29.24 25.55
CA LEU A 585 17.88 -29.02 26.90
C LEU A 585 18.07 -27.54 27.20
N LYS A 586 18.61 -26.75 26.24
CA LYS A 586 18.69 -25.27 26.34
C LYS A 586 17.34 -24.58 26.53
N ARG A 587 16.23 -25.28 26.26
CA ARG A 587 14.85 -24.80 26.43
C ARG A 587 14.15 -25.44 27.62
N ASN A 588 14.89 -26.10 28.52
CA ASN A 588 14.37 -26.81 29.69
C ASN A 588 13.38 -27.93 29.34
N ILE A 589 13.58 -28.61 28.20
CA ILE A 589 12.82 -29.81 27.82
C ILE A 589 13.71 -31.02 28.04
N PHE A 590 13.32 -31.85 29.00
CA PHE A 590 14.04 -33.08 29.33
C PHE A 590 14.01 -34.07 28.16
N CYS A 591 15.19 -34.57 27.80
CA CYS A 591 15.38 -35.59 26.79
C CYS A 591 16.55 -36.49 27.19
N THR A 592 16.53 -37.75 26.74
CA THR A 592 17.61 -38.71 26.98
C THR A 592 18.88 -38.24 26.28
N PRO A 593 20.01 -38.10 26.98
CA PRO A 593 21.26 -37.67 26.36
C PRO A 593 21.81 -38.79 25.47
N GLY A 594 22.01 -38.49 24.18
CA GLY A 594 22.68 -39.40 23.25
C GLY A 594 22.10 -39.36 21.84
N CYS A 595 22.96 -39.38 20.83
CA CYS A 595 22.57 -39.46 19.44
C CYS A 595 21.92 -40.82 19.12
N VAL A 596 20.69 -40.79 18.58
CA VAL A 596 19.91 -42.01 18.25
C VAL A 596 20.37 -42.70 16.95
N LEU A 597 21.34 -42.09 16.24
CA LEU A 597 21.83 -42.60 14.96
C LEU A 597 23.10 -43.44 15.10
N CYS A 598 23.95 -43.15 16.08
CA CYS A 598 25.21 -43.86 16.31
C CYS A 598 25.23 -44.58 17.67
N THR A 599 26.20 -45.46 17.84
CA THR A 599 26.42 -46.24 19.06
C THR A 599 27.37 -45.55 20.04
N SER A 600 28.05 -44.47 19.62
CA SER A 600 29.06 -43.75 20.41
C SER A 600 28.49 -42.90 21.56
N ASN A 601 27.16 -42.88 21.74
CA ASN A 601 26.43 -42.18 22.81
C ASN A 601 26.84 -40.69 22.99
N GLU A 602 27.36 -40.06 21.94
CA GLU A 602 27.72 -38.65 21.95
C GLU A 602 26.48 -37.76 22.05
N CYS A 603 26.64 -36.56 22.61
CA CYS A 603 25.55 -35.60 22.74
C CYS A 603 25.01 -35.19 21.35
N GLU A 604 23.69 -35.28 21.16
CA GLU A 604 23.04 -34.94 19.90
C GLU A 604 23.03 -33.41 19.69
N THR A 605 24.10 -32.90 19.09
CA THR A 605 24.20 -31.55 18.53
C THR A 605 23.96 -31.58 17.02
N ALA A 606 23.60 -30.46 16.41
CA ALA A 606 23.46 -30.40 14.95
C ALA A 606 24.77 -30.73 14.20
N ASN A 607 25.92 -30.30 14.72
CA ASN A 607 27.22 -30.63 14.12
C ASN A 607 27.48 -32.14 14.16
N HIS A 608 27.27 -32.76 15.33
CA HIS A 608 27.40 -34.20 15.47
C HIS A 608 26.42 -34.92 14.53
N LEU A 609 25.12 -34.62 14.64
CA LEU A 609 24.07 -35.32 13.92
C LEU A 609 24.28 -35.33 12.39
N PHE A 610 24.68 -34.21 11.80
CA PHE A 610 24.78 -34.09 10.34
C PHE A 610 26.17 -34.35 9.77
N PHE A 611 27.24 -34.15 10.54
CA PHE A 611 28.59 -34.16 10.00
C PHE A 611 29.56 -35.12 10.72
N ASN A 612 29.52 -35.19 12.05
CA ASN A 612 30.50 -36.01 12.80
C ASN A 612 29.99 -37.42 13.16
N CYS A 613 28.68 -37.66 13.11
CA CYS A 613 28.07 -38.94 13.46
C CYS A 613 28.46 -40.03 12.44
N ASP A 614 28.90 -41.20 12.93
CA ASP A 614 29.36 -42.33 12.10
C ASP A 614 28.34 -42.79 11.06
N TYR A 615 27.06 -42.83 11.46
CA TYR A 615 25.95 -43.17 10.58
C TYR A 615 25.83 -42.14 9.44
N SER A 616 25.81 -40.86 9.77
CA SER A 616 25.71 -39.76 8.81
C SER A 616 26.94 -39.69 7.90
N GLY A 617 28.15 -39.88 8.44
CA GLY A 617 29.40 -39.92 7.69
C GLY A 617 29.46 -41.07 6.69
N THR A 618 28.93 -42.24 7.05
CA THR A 618 28.79 -43.39 6.13
C THR A 618 27.81 -43.08 5.00
N LEU A 619 26.69 -42.43 5.32
CA LEU A 619 25.71 -42.00 4.33
C LEU A 619 26.30 -40.95 3.35
N TRP A 620 27.05 -39.96 3.84
CA TRP A 620 27.78 -39.00 3.00
C TRP A 620 28.74 -39.69 2.03
N ARG A 621 29.56 -40.63 2.53
CA ARG A 621 30.50 -41.42 1.71
C ARG A 621 29.79 -42.24 0.65
N SER A 622 28.66 -42.87 1.00
CA SER A 622 27.85 -43.67 0.05
C SER A 622 27.29 -42.84 -1.12
N LEU A 623 27.10 -41.53 -0.91
CA LEU A 623 26.63 -40.59 -1.93
C LEU A 623 27.78 -39.90 -2.69
N GLY A 624 29.03 -40.32 -2.44
CA GLY A 624 30.22 -39.77 -3.11
C GLY A 624 30.70 -38.43 -2.58
N PHE A 625 30.35 -38.07 -1.34
CA PHE A 625 30.86 -36.86 -0.68
C PHE A 625 31.92 -37.21 0.36
N GLN A 626 33.09 -36.59 0.23
CA GLN A 626 34.13 -36.62 1.26
C GLN A 626 34.03 -35.35 2.10
N LEU A 627 33.88 -35.50 3.42
CA LEU A 627 33.75 -34.38 4.37
C LEU A 627 35.13 -33.84 4.82
N SER A 628 36.12 -33.81 3.92
CA SER A 628 37.53 -33.53 4.25
C SER A 628 37.81 -32.13 4.84
N GLY A 629 36.87 -31.20 4.75
CA GLY A 629 36.95 -29.87 5.37
C GLY A 629 36.06 -29.66 6.60
N VAL A 630 35.26 -30.66 6.99
CA VAL A 630 34.45 -30.58 8.21
C VAL A 630 35.38 -30.81 9.40
N ARG A 631 35.31 -29.92 10.38
CA ARG A 631 36.09 -30.05 11.63
C ARG A 631 35.15 -30.17 12.82
N SER A 632 35.53 -30.97 13.80
CA SER A 632 34.73 -31.21 15.01
C SER A 632 34.64 -29.97 15.90
N ASP A 633 35.66 -29.13 15.89
CA ASP A 633 35.78 -27.85 16.62
C ASP A 633 35.15 -26.66 15.88
N ALA A 634 34.88 -26.78 14.58
CA ALA A 634 34.31 -25.71 13.78
C ALA A 634 32.83 -25.43 14.13
N SER A 635 32.42 -24.17 13.92
CA SER A 635 31.02 -23.79 14.13
C SER A 635 30.09 -24.51 13.15
N LEU A 636 28.81 -24.70 13.52
CA LEU A 636 27.80 -25.28 12.63
C LEU A 636 27.70 -24.53 11.29
N LYS A 637 27.88 -23.21 11.33
CA LYS A 637 27.84 -22.36 10.15
C LYS A 637 29.03 -22.62 9.23
N GLU A 638 30.23 -22.79 9.77
CA GLU A 638 31.43 -23.15 8.99
C GLU A 638 31.23 -24.52 8.34
N ASN A 639 30.94 -25.56 9.12
CA ASN A 639 30.75 -26.91 8.59
C ASN A 639 29.63 -26.97 7.53
N PHE A 640 28.53 -26.24 7.75
CA PHE A 640 27.47 -26.13 6.76
C PHE A 640 27.97 -25.50 5.45
N LEU A 641 28.72 -24.40 5.51
CA LEU A 641 29.25 -23.74 4.32
C LEU A 641 30.32 -24.60 3.62
N THR A 642 31.22 -25.24 4.37
CA THR A 642 32.26 -26.11 3.82
C THR A 642 31.68 -27.25 2.96
N VAL A 643 30.48 -27.74 3.29
CA VAL A 643 29.81 -28.78 2.49
C VAL A 643 29.12 -28.18 1.25
N PHE A 644 28.56 -26.98 1.33
CA PHE A 644 27.77 -26.38 0.24
C PHE A 644 28.61 -25.59 -0.78
N GLU A 645 29.65 -24.88 -0.34
CA GLU A 645 30.48 -24.00 -1.18
C GLU A 645 31.13 -24.74 -2.36
N PRO A 646 31.72 -25.95 -2.20
CA PRO A 646 32.29 -26.70 -3.32
C PRO A 646 31.24 -27.14 -4.36
N ALA A 647 29.96 -27.15 -3.99
CA ALA A 647 28.85 -27.51 -4.86
C ALA A 647 28.19 -26.29 -5.52
N PHE A 648 28.64 -25.06 -5.25
CA PHE A 648 28.10 -23.88 -5.92
C PHE A 648 28.29 -23.98 -7.45
N GLY A 649 27.24 -23.63 -8.19
CA GLY A 649 27.15 -23.86 -9.65
C GLY A 649 26.69 -25.27 -10.04
N GLN A 650 26.82 -26.27 -9.16
CA GLN A 650 26.49 -27.68 -9.44
C GLN A 650 25.10 -28.04 -8.92
N ARG A 651 24.06 -27.75 -9.71
CA ARG A 651 22.65 -27.93 -9.29
C ARG A 651 22.34 -29.32 -8.72
N ARG A 652 22.78 -30.39 -9.40
CA ARG A 652 22.56 -31.79 -8.95
C ARG A 652 23.15 -32.05 -7.57
N ARG A 653 24.40 -31.61 -7.34
CA ARG A 653 25.08 -31.77 -6.05
C ARG A 653 24.39 -30.97 -4.94
N LEU A 654 23.97 -29.74 -5.20
CA LEU A 654 23.23 -28.94 -4.22
C LEU A 654 21.92 -29.60 -3.77
N VAL A 655 21.16 -30.16 -4.72
CA VAL A 655 19.92 -30.90 -4.42
C VAL A 655 20.23 -32.18 -3.63
N LEU A 656 21.28 -32.92 -4.01
CA LEU A 656 21.67 -34.15 -3.33
C LEU A 656 22.13 -33.91 -1.89
N ILE A 657 23.00 -32.92 -1.66
CA ILE A 657 23.42 -32.45 -0.33
C ILE A 657 22.20 -32.09 0.53
N SER A 658 21.30 -31.29 -0.04
CA SER A 658 20.10 -30.83 0.65
C SER A 658 19.16 -31.99 1.03
N THR A 659 18.99 -32.95 0.12
CA THR A 659 18.14 -34.12 0.32
C THR A 659 18.75 -35.08 1.34
N ASN A 660 20.07 -35.24 1.33
CA ASN A 660 20.79 -36.04 2.32
C ASN A 660 20.62 -35.49 3.75
N LEU A 661 20.86 -34.19 3.93
CA LEU A 661 20.64 -33.53 5.23
C LEU A 661 19.19 -33.72 5.72
N TRP A 662 18.22 -33.63 4.81
CA TRP A 662 16.82 -33.88 5.16
C TRP A 662 16.54 -35.34 5.53
N ALA A 663 17.14 -36.30 4.81
CA ALA A 663 16.99 -37.72 5.09
C ALA A 663 17.54 -38.09 6.47
N ILE A 664 18.71 -37.56 6.84
CA ILE A 664 19.30 -37.73 8.19
C ILE A 664 18.32 -37.22 9.25
N TRP A 665 17.75 -36.04 9.04
CA TRP A 665 16.77 -35.46 9.97
C TRP A 665 15.49 -36.30 10.09
N LEU A 666 14.96 -36.79 8.98
CA LEU A 666 13.80 -37.68 8.97
C LEU A 666 14.09 -39.01 9.67
N GLU A 667 15.26 -39.58 9.43
CA GLU A 667 15.67 -40.84 10.04
C GLU A 667 15.82 -40.71 11.55
N ARG A 668 16.48 -39.65 12.01
CA ARG A 668 16.53 -39.31 13.44
C ARG A 668 15.13 -39.24 14.03
N ASN A 669 14.23 -38.48 13.40
CA ASN A 669 12.86 -38.33 13.93
C ASN A 669 12.04 -39.63 13.91
N ASN A 670 12.24 -40.50 12.91
CA ASN A 670 11.58 -41.80 12.87
C ASN A 670 12.05 -42.69 14.03
N ARG A 671 13.35 -42.71 14.34
CA ARG A 671 13.88 -43.47 15.47
C ARG A 671 13.40 -42.89 16.81
N THR A 672 13.43 -41.56 16.97
CA THR A 672 13.01 -40.90 18.22
C THR A 672 11.51 -41.03 18.49
N PHE A 673 10.65 -40.78 17.50
CA PHE A 673 9.20 -40.63 17.73
C PHE A 673 8.37 -41.84 17.29
N ARG A 674 8.90 -42.67 16.39
CA ARG A 674 8.18 -43.84 15.85
C ARG A 674 8.86 -45.16 16.19
N GLN A 675 10.05 -45.12 16.79
CA GLN A 675 10.88 -46.29 17.05
C GLN A 675 11.15 -47.13 15.79
N LEU A 676 11.18 -46.47 14.63
CA LEU A 676 11.43 -47.09 13.33
C LEU A 676 12.79 -46.63 12.81
N GLY A 677 13.71 -47.57 12.64
CA GLY A 677 15.01 -47.35 12.01
C GLY A 677 15.09 -48.05 10.66
N ARG A 678 15.49 -47.33 9.62
CA ARG A 678 15.75 -47.92 8.29
C ARG A 678 17.22 -48.26 8.13
N PRO A 679 17.56 -49.37 7.44
CA PRO A 679 18.93 -49.65 7.03
C PRO A 679 19.47 -48.57 6.07
N LEU A 680 20.80 -48.45 5.97
CA LEU A 680 21.46 -47.43 5.15
C LEU A 680 21.08 -47.51 3.65
N GLY A 681 21.02 -48.72 3.07
CA GLY A 681 20.74 -48.92 1.64
C GLY A 681 19.39 -48.32 1.18
N PRO A 682 18.26 -48.65 1.84
CA PRO A 682 16.97 -48.04 1.55
C PRO A 682 16.95 -46.51 1.72
N VAL A 683 17.66 -45.96 2.71
CA VAL A 683 17.75 -44.51 2.91
C VAL A 683 18.53 -43.86 1.76
N GLN A 684 19.63 -44.47 1.33
CA GLN A 684 20.43 -44.00 0.19
C GLN A 684 19.63 -44.01 -1.12
N GLN A 685 18.90 -45.10 -1.41
CA GLN A 685 18.03 -45.20 -2.58
C GLN A 685 16.93 -44.14 -2.54
N TRP A 686 16.33 -43.91 -1.37
CA TRP A 686 15.34 -42.86 -1.18
C TRP A 686 15.91 -41.47 -1.50
N ILE A 687 17.10 -41.13 -0.99
CA ILE A 687 17.77 -39.85 -1.27
C ILE A 687 18.00 -39.65 -2.77
N ILE A 688 18.51 -40.67 -3.46
CA ILE A 688 18.74 -40.60 -4.91
C ILE A 688 17.40 -40.39 -5.64
N SER A 689 16.39 -41.19 -5.33
CA SER A 689 15.07 -41.08 -5.98
C SER A 689 14.44 -39.69 -5.79
N GLU A 690 14.37 -39.18 -4.55
CA GLU A 690 13.80 -37.85 -4.27
C GLU A 690 14.62 -36.73 -4.89
N SER A 691 15.95 -36.83 -4.87
CA SER A 691 16.80 -35.82 -5.51
C SER A 691 16.55 -35.74 -7.02
N THR A 692 16.30 -36.88 -7.68
CA THR A 692 15.94 -36.90 -9.11
C THR A 692 14.55 -36.33 -9.38
N ILE A 693 13.58 -36.58 -8.48
CA ILE A 693 12.24 -35.99 -8.56
C ILE A 693 12.33 -34.47 -8.41
N PHE A 694 13.04 -33.98 -7.40
CA PHE A 694 13.21 -32.54 -7.18
C PHE A 694 13.85 -31.84 -8.38
N MET A 695 14.86 -32.46 -8.99
CA MET A 695 15.51 -31.96 -10.22
C MET A 695 14.58 -31.92 -11.43
N LYS A 696 13.55 -32.77 -11.49
CA LYS A 696 12.55 -32.78 -12.59
C LYS A 696 11.42 -31.78 -12.34
N CYS A 697 11.01 -31.62 -11.08
CA CYS A 697 9.84 -30.80 -10.72
C CYS A 697 10.15 -29.32 -10.47
N TYR A 698 11.39 -28.97 -10.14
CA TYR A 698 11.79 -27.61 -9.77
C TYR A 698 12.95 -27.11 -10.62
#